data_AF-A0A5M3N1N1-F1
#
_entry.id   AF-A0A5M3N1N1-F1
#
_cell.length_a   1.000
_cell.length_b   1.000
_cell.length_c   1.000
_cell.angle_alpha   90.00
_cell.angle_beta   90.00
_cell.angle_gamma   90.00
#
_symmetry.space_group_name_H-M   'P 1'
#
loop_
_entity.id
_entity.type
_entity.pdbx_description
1 polymer ?
#
loop_
_entity_poly.entity_id
_entity_poly.type
_entity_poly.pdbx_seq_one_letter_code
_entity_poly.pdbx_strand_id
1 'polypeptide(L)'
;MDRTGANTPPPIQHVLRPHHIDLIALFLLVFKEFQKKLPSSFLLQVYRLLLEEVSEVATHKLRPELLNELKQTPEADEDQARNLITALETLPSQLDSADKLNNFFHSMPVMFVDKSEDESRRSLFGFFCRRCFISFLKLSWYSVCHLHADYQSYTLGQYESGYGPFEKDYLTQDIWIFKTGFDIKSWARPEPLAAAGKGLASGDSILGPENLRRYFEQHFHDHPDSGVRQHALLYLARMHFARGETASVRNLLQEAISVARGVGDRYTLQQCTSLINRLPSPTPVLTEIQPDVHPADVLHDVAKLMNPENGQPLMSAFEKLFQAAGLYDYWFESRRNMVQDWESRSLHSMQAVLWESVGCVGLAEVEEDMVSAFVERIPDVNRKSVTLNRVRRLARNGAYEEALASILHTDTWMTLNHTQYVEWAEQVWHVLAIRAIRRGQHQLFNNYLKPRRPSSTNVSEYIFDDVSAPKLGSIRAELHEVIRARHHGQAVAAIQPLLQALWLSEFQCRFPLYRLGVILLADVGLEFGLTEYCRRLLEEVLPQMRKGDDVEHRALAYFTYARCLVACSPSGSGEGLREALVYLKMAEEDYKRLELAESLADVQFLMSVVYHNLGETSESEQTGERHLETNALMQKHGEVLVDEEVSRIWEIVSRVGISIAGQSSDPH
;
A
#
# COMPACT_ATOMS: atom_id res chain seq x y z
N MET A 1 -7.02 40.08 17.26
CA MET A 1 -7.83 40.22 16.04
C MET A 1 -6.92 40.58 14.87
N ASP A 2 -6.05 39.65 14.48
CA ASP A 2 -5.44 39.64 13.14
C ASP A 2 -5.86 38.33 12.52
N ARG A 3 -7.05 38.36 11.92
CA ARG A 3 -7.47 37.27 11.02
C ARG A 3 -6.57 37.38 9.79
N THR A 4 -5.80 36.32 9.57
CA THR A 4 -5.36 35.90 8.23
C THR A 4 -4.61 36.97 7.45
N GLY A 5 -3.31 37.12 7.76
CA GLY A 5 -2.34 37.28 6.69
C GLY A 5 -2.40 36.02 5.84
N ALA A 6 -3.39 35.94 4.95
CA ALA A 6 -3.46 34.87 3.98
C ALA A 6 -2.16 34.94 3.19
N ASN A 7 -1.32 33.93 3.34
CA ASN A 7 -0.28 33.61 2.36
C ASN A 7 -1.00 33.50 1.02
N THR A 8 -1.08 34.61 0.29
CA THR A 8 -1.60 34.59 -1.07
C THR A 8 -0.70 33.64 -1.82
N PRO A 9 -1.24 32.54 -2.38
CA PRO A 9 -0.43 31.56 -3.08
C PRO A 9 0.40 32.27 -4.14
N PRO A 10 1.65 31.83 -4.37
CA PRO A 10 2.52 32.48 -5.32
C PRO A 10 1.79 32.59 -6.68
N PRO A 11 1.83 33.75 -7.35
CA PRO A 11 1.11 33.95 -8.60
C PRO A 11 1.61 32.93 -9.62
N ILE A 12 0.69 32.10 -10.12
CA ILE A 12 0.99 31.10 -11.15
C ILE A 12 1.38 31.86 -12.43
N GLN A 13 2.60 31.62 -12.91
CA GLN A 13 3.07 32.21 -14.16
C GLN A 13 2.33 31.56 -15.32
N HIS A 14 1.38 32.29 -15.92
CA HIS A 14 0.66 31.84 -17.09
C HIS A 14 1.34 32.31 -18.38
N VAL A 15 1.78 31.36 -19.20
CA VAL A 15 2.34 31.60 -20.53
C VAL A 15 1.25 31.34 -21.57
N LEU A 16 1.02 32.31 -22.45
CA LEU A 16 0.07 32.15 -23.54
C LEU A 16 0.68 31.23 -24.61
N ARG A 17 0.02 30.10 -24.89
CA ARG A 17 0.48 29.09 -25.85
C ARG A 17 -0.46 29.06 -27.07
N PRO A 18 -0.02 28.51 -28.21
CA PRO A 18 -0.84 28.42 -29.42
C PRO A 18 -2.22 27.79 -29.23
N HIS A 19 -2.33 26.67 -28.50
CA HIS A 19 -3.62 25.99 -28.28
C HIS A 19 -4.63 26.85 -27.50
N HIS A 20 -4.17 27.78 -26.64
CA HIS A 20 -5.07 28.70 -25.94
C HIS A 20 -5.84 29.59 -26.92
N ILE A 21 -5.29 29.91 -28.09
CA ILE A 21 -5.98 30.72 -29.11
C ILE A 21 -7.21 29.97 -29.64
N ASP A 22 -7.08 28.66 -29.88
CA ASP A 22 -8.18 27.80 -30.33
C ASP A 22 -9.25 27.63 -29.23
N LEU A 23 -8.83 27.49 -27.97
CA LEU A 23 -9.77 27.44 -26.84
C LEU A 23 -10.52 28.76 -26.67
N ILE A 24 -9.83 29.90 -26.77
CA ILE A 24 -10.45 31.24 -26.70
C ILE A 24 -11.42 31.45 -27.86
N ALA A 25 -11.06 31.02 -29.06
CA ALA A 25 -11.96 31.09 -30.20
C ALA A 25 -13.19 30.22 -29.98
N LEU A 26 -13.03 28.99 -29.46
CA LEU A 26 -14.15 28.13 -29.11
C LEU A 26 -15.05 28.78 -28.04
N PHE A 27 -14.47 29.44 -27.03
CA PHE A 27 -15.23 30.22 -26.05
C PHE A 27 -16.05 31.34 -26.71
N LEU A 28 -15.45 32.12 -27.61
CA LEU A 28 -16.15 33.20 -28.32
C LEU A 28 -17.26 32.65 -29.23
N LEU A 29 -17.01 31.56 -29.96
CA LEU A 29 -18.01 30.94 -30.82
C LEU A 29 -19.22 30.43 -29.98
N VAL A 30 -18.96 29.68 -28.91
CA VAL A 30 -20.02 29.07 -28.08
C VAL A 30 -20.83 30.13 -27.31
N PHE A 31 -20.16 31.08 -26.67
CA PHE A 31 -20.81 31.98 -25.72
C PHE A 31 -21.22 33.33 -26.31
N LYS A 32 -20.70 33.73 -27.47
CA LYS A 32 -21.05 35.00 -28.13
C LYS A 32 -21.81 34.79 -29.44
N GLU A 33 -21.29 33.99 -30.38
CA GLU A 33 -21.85 33.90 -31.74
C GLU A 33 -23.05 32.92 -31.82
N PHE A 34 -22.89 31.75 -31.20
CA PHE A 34 -23.86 30.66 -31.20
C PHE A 34 -24.61 30.51 -29.85
N GLN A 35 -24.57 31.55 -29.01
CA GLN A 35 -25.21 31.55 -27.69
C GLN A 35 -26.70 31.16 -27.81
N LYS A 36 -27.11 30.11 -27.07
CA LYS A 36 -28.48 29.54 -27.08
C LYS A 36 -28.95 28.98 -28.44
N LYS A 37 -28.06 28.82 -29.43
CA LYS A 37 -28.38 28.25 -30.76
C LYS A 37 -27.88 26.82 -30.94
N LEU A 38 -27.01 26.34 -30.05
CA LEU A 38 -26.42 25.00 -30.12
C LEU A 38 -27.32 23.94 -29.46
N PRO A 39 -27.32 22.70 -29.96
CA PRO A 39 -28.04 21.59 -29.34
C PRO A 39 -27.52 21.29 -27.94
N SER A 40 -28.40 20.87 -27.04
CA SER A 40 -28.04 20.63 -25.63
C SER A 40 -27.05 19.48 -25.46
N SER A 41 -27.15 18.43 -26.27
CA SER A 41 -26.25 17.26 -26.23
C SER A 41 -24.84 17.66 -26.66
N PHE A 42 -24.77 18.42 -27.76
CA PHE A 42 -23.51 18.96 -28.29
C PHE A 42 -22.86 19.91 -27.28
N LEU A 43 -23.64 20.87 -26.75
CA LEU A 43 -23.15 21.85 -25.79
C LEU A 43 -22.60 21.21 -24.50
N LEU A 44 -23.25 20.15 -24.00
CA LEU A 44 -22.77 19.43 -22.80
C LEU A 44 -21.38 18.82 -23.01
N GLN A 45 -21.14 18.20 -24.17
CA GLN A 45 -19.85 17.60 -24.48
C GLN A 45 -18.78 18.66 -24.74
N VAL A 46 -19.15 19.78 -25.38
CA VAL A 46 -18.25 20.94 -25.52
C VAL A 46 -17.87 21.51 -24.15
N TYR A 47 -18.80 21.57 -23.18
CA TYR A 47 -18.46 21.97 -21.82
C TYR A 47 -17.53 20.99 -21.12
N ARG A 48 -17.70 19.67 -21.31
CA ARG A 48 -16.76 18.67 -20.76
C ARG A 48 -15.37 18.83 -21.35
N LEU A 49 -15.27 18.97 -22.67
CA LEU A 49 -14.02 19.24 -23.38
C LEU A 49 -13.34 20.51 -22.86
N LEU A 50 -14.09 21.61 -22.77
CA LEU A 50 -13.57 22.88 -22.26
C LEU A 50 -13.16 22.79 -20.80
N LEU A 51 -13.89 22.05 -19.95
CA LEU A 51 -13.51 21.84 -18.55
C LEU A 51 -12.23 21.03 -18.43
N GLU A 52 -12.05 19.96 -19.22
CA GLU A 52 -10.83 19.16 -19.26
C GLU A 52 -9.63 20.02 -19.68
N GLU A 53 -9.74 20.75 -20.80
CA GLU A 53 -8.64 21.57 -21.33
C GLU A 53 -8.32 22.77 -20.43
N VAL A 54 -9.33 23.49 -19.92
CA VAL A 54 -9.12 24.67 -19.04
C VAL A 54 -8.58 24.28 -17.67
N SER A 55 -8.83 23.05 -17.21
CA SER A 55 -8.27 22.57 -15.95
C SER A 55 -6.74 22.46 -15.99
N GLU A 56 -6.14 22.36 -17.19
CA GLU A 56 -4.69 22.16 -17.40
C GLU A 56 -4.12 20.95 -16.64
N VAL A 57 -4.98 19.99 -16.24
CA VAL A 57 -4.60 18.77 -15.51
C VAL A 57 -4.06 17.69 -16.46
N ALA A 58 -4.59 17.64 -17.68
CA ALA A 58 -4.15 16.73 -18.74
C ALA A 58 -3.23 17.44 -19.74
N THR A 59 -2.45 16.66 -20.50
CA THR A 59 -1.72 17.19 -21.66
C THR A 59 -2.72 17.78 -22.65
N HIS A 60 -2.48 19.01 -23.09
CA HIS A 60 -3.35 19.70 -24.05
C HIS A 60 -3.58 18.85 -25.30
N LYS A 61 -4.82 18.80 -25.78
CA LYS A 61 -5.15 18.12 -27.03
C LYS A 61 -4.56 18.89 -28.21
N LEU A 62 -4.11 18.16 -29.22
CA LEU A 62 -3.67 18.77 -30.47
C LEU A 62 -4.88 19.31 -31.23
N ARG A 63 -4.72 20.38 -32.01
CA ARG A 63 -5.78 20.93 -32.87
C ARG A 63 -6.56 19.89 -33.70
N PRO A 64 -5.93 18.90 -34.39
CA PRO A 64 -6.69 17.87 -35.10
C PRO A 64 -7.49 16.96 -34.17
N GLU A 65 -6.99 16.67 -32.97
CA GLU A 65 -7.70 15.86 -31.97
C GLU A 65 -8.91 16.62 -31.41
N LEU A 66 -8.73 17.89 -31.07
CA LEU A 66 -9.80 18.80 -30.64
C LEU A 66 -10.91 18.88 -31.71
N LEU A 67 -10.55 19.08 -32.98
CA LEU A 67 -11.52 19.14 -34.08
C LEU A 67 -12.20 17.79 -34.33
N ASN A 68 -11.46 16.68 -34.21
CA ASN A 68 -12.04 15.34 -34.36
C ASN A 68 -13.04 15.04 -33.25
N GLU A 69 -12.74 15.41 -32.01
CA GLU A 69 -13.65 15.23 -30.87
C GLU A 69 -14.92 16.07 -31.02
N LEU A 70 -14.81 17.31 -31.51
CA LEU A 70 -15.97 18.13 -31.85
C LEU A 70 -16.82 17.52 -32.98
N LYS A 71 -16.19 16.89 -33.98
CA LYS A 71 -16.90 16.19 -35.08
C LYS A 71 -17.55 14.88 -34.65
N GLN A 72 -17.00 14.21 -33.64
CA GLN A 72 -17.52 12.96 -33.07
C GLN A 72 -18.58 13.19 -31.99
N THR A 73 -18.83 14.45 -31.62
CA THR A 73 -19.82 14.82 -30.61
C THR A 73 -21.24 14.51 -31.12
N PRO A 74 -22.16 14.05 -30.25
CA PRO A 74 -23.56 13.86 -30.64
C PRO A 74 -24.15 15.15 -31.24
N GLU A 75 -24.92 15.02 -32.32
CA GLU A 75 -25.55 16.17 -33.02
C GLU A 75 -24.56 17.13 -33.71
N ALA A 76 -23.31 16.72 -33.92
CA ALA A 76 -22.32 17.49 -34.69
C ALA A 76 -22.73 17.73 -36.16
N ASP A 77 -23.66 16.93 -36.68
CA ASP A 77 -24.22 17.07 -38.03
C ASP A 77 -25.28 18.17 -38.18
N GLU A 78 -25.74 18.77 -37.08
CA GLU A 78 -26.69 19.87 -37.16
C GLU A 78 -26.05 21.14 -37.72
N ASP A 79 -26.83 21.95 -38.45
CA ASP A 79 -26.34 23.12 -39.17
C ASP A 79 -25.58 24.10 -38.26
N GLN A 80 -26.06 24.34 -37.04
CA GLN A 80 -25.41 25.25 -36.09
C GLN A 80 -24.09 24.68 -35.54
N ALA A 81 -24.02 23.37 -35.30
CA ALA A 81 -22.81 22.69 -34.84
C ALA A 81 -21.76 22.61 -35.96
N ARG A 82 -22.18 22.30 -37.19
CA ARG A 82 -21.32 22.34 -38.39
C ARG A 82 -20.77 23.74 -38.64
N ASN A 83 -21.60 24.77 -38.54
CA ASN A 83 -21.16 26.16 -38.71
C ASN A 83 -20.10 26.56 -37.66
N LEU A 84 -20.25 26.12 -36.41
CA LEU A 84 -19.25 26.34 -35.36
C LEU A 84 -17.93 25.62 -35.68
N ILE A 85 -18.00 24.35 -36.09
CA ILE A 85 -16.80 23.57 -36.45
C ILE A 85 -16.07 24.21 -37.64
N THR A 86 -16.80 24.59 -38.69
CA THR A 86 -16.23 25.28 -39.86
C THR A 86 -15.65 26.65 -39.50
N ALA A 87 -16.28 27.40 -38.59
CA ALA A 87 -15.74 28.65 -38.09
C ALA A 87 -14.40 28.44 -37.37
N LEU A 88 -14.28 27.39 -36.55
CA LEU A 88 -13.03 27.04 -35.87
C LEU A 88 -11.95 26.54 -36.85
N GLU A 89 -12.33 25.77 -37.88
CA GLU A 89 -11.42 25.29 -38.93
C GLU A 89 -10.81 26.45 -39.74
N THR A 90 -11.60 27.46 -40.05
CA THR A 90 -11.17 28.63 -40.83
C THR A 90 -10.38 29.67 -40.02
N LEU A 91 -10.37 29.57 -38.69
CA LEU A 91 -9.71 30.51 -37.78
C LEU A 91 -8.25 30.86 -38.15
N PRO A 92 -7.35 29.92 -38.53
CA PRO A 92 -5.96 30.24 -38.87
C PRO A 92 -5.85 31.15 -40.09
N SER A 93 -6.78 31.01 -41.04
CA SER A 93 -6.86 31.88 -42.22
C SER A 93 -7.41 33.27 -41.88
N GLN A 94 -8.23 33.38 -40.84
CA GLN A 94 -8.74 34.66 -40.34
C GLN A 94 -7.67 35.40 -39.53
N LEU A 95 -6.75 34.66 -38.89
CA LEU A 95 -5.63 35.19 -38.10
C LEU A 95 -4.31 35.14 -38.89
N ASP A 96 -4.33 35.58 -40.16
CA ASP A 96 -3.17 35.57 -41.06
C ASP A 96 -2.08 36.62 -40.71
N SER A 97 -2.40 37.60 -39.87
CA SER A 97 -1.47 38.64 -39.43
C SER A 97 -1.51 38.89 -37.93
N ALA A 98 -0.39 39.39 -37.40
CA ALA A 98 -0.27 39.78 -36.00
C ALA A 98 -1.29 40.88 -35.60
N ASP A 99 -1.64 41.79 -36.52
CA ASP A 99 -2.68 42.79 -36.30
C ASP A 99 -4.06 42.16 -36.11
N LYS A 100 -4.40 41.14 -36.91
CA LYS A 100 -5.66 40.41 -36.76
C LYS A 100 -5.69 39.60 -35.47
N LEU A 101 -4.56 39.00 -35.07
CA LEU A 101 -4.43 38.36 -33.77
C LEU A 101 -4.63 39.36 -32.61
N ASN A 102 -4.06 40.56 -32.73
CA ASN A 102 -4.25 41.61 -31.73
C ASN A 102 -5.72 42.05 -31.62
N ASN A 103 -6.39 42.27 -32.76
CA ASN A 103 -7.81 42.61 -32.80
C ASN A 103 -8.69 41.49 -32.23
N PHE A 104 -8.34 40.23 -32.48
CA PHE A 104 -9.01 39.07 -31.91
C PHE A 104 -8.99 39.08 -30.38
N PHE A 105 -7.83 39.27 -29.76
CA PHE A 105 -7.71 39.34 -28.30
C PHE A 105 -8.48 40.54 -27.71
N HIS A 106 -8.53 41.67 -28.41
CA HIS A 106 -9.34 42.83 -27.99
C HIS A 106 -10.86 42.58 -28.02
N SER A 107 -11.33 41.53 -28.69
CA SER A 107 -12.74 41.11 -28.67
C SER A 107 -13.13 40.27 -27.45
N MET A 108 -12.14 39.77 -26.70
CA MET A 108 -12.30 38.85 -25.57
C MET A 108 -12.88 39.45 -24.27
N PRO A 109 -12.75 40.76 -23.94
CA PRO A 109 -13.31 41.33 -22.72
C PRO A 109 -14.79 41.07 -22.49
N VAL A 110 -15.58 40.86 -23.56
CA VAL A 110 -17.00 40.49 -23.46
C VAL A 110 -17.22 39.22 -22.62
N MET A 111 -16.24 38.32 -22.55
CA MET A 111 -16.32 37.05 -21.81
C MET A 111 -16.18 37.21 -20.28
N PHE A 112 -15.73 38.37 -19.79
CA PHE A 112 -15.42 38.55 -18.35
C PHE A 112 -15.64 39.97 -17.79
N VAL A 113 -16.06 40.95 -18.61
CA VAL A 113 -16.28 42.35 -18.21
C VAL A 113 -17.78 42.73 -18.11
N ASP A 114 -18.70 41.85 -18.53
CA ASP A 114 -20.12 42.20 -18.59
C ASP A 114 -20.73 42.52 -17.21
N LYS A 115 -21.50 43.60 -17.17
CA LYS A 115 -22.00 44.25 -15.93
C LYS A 115 -23.21 43.56 -15.29
N SER A 116 -23.81 42.56 -15.93
CA SER A 116 -25.10 41.98 -15.50
C SER A 116 -25.02 40.64 -14.77
N GLU A 117 -23.88 39.93 -14.77
CA GLU A 117 -23.75 38.67 -14.03
C GLU A 117 -22.35 38.53 -13.41
N ASP A 118 -22.25 38.81 -12.10
CA ASP A 118 -21.07 38.52 -11.26
C ASP A 118 -20.63 37.03 -11.33
N GLU A 119 -21.48 36.15 -11.85
CA GLU A 119 -21.25 34.72 -12.03
C GLU A 119 -20.28 34.40 -13.18
N SER A 120 -20.34 35.13 -14.31
CA SER A 120 -19.50 34.86 -15.49
C SER A 120 -18.01 35.14 -15.21
N ARG A 121 -17.71 36.24 -14.51
CA ARG A 121 -16.35 36.64 -14.11
C ARG A 121 -15.73 35.71 -13.06
N ARG A 122 -16.57 35.05 -12.25
CA ARG A 122 -16.15 34.12 -11.19
C ARG A 122 -16.18 32.65 -11.64
N SER A 123 -16.73 32.38 -12.81
CA SER A 123 -16.69 31.05 -13.43
C SER A 123 -15.25 30.66 -13.82
N LEU A 124 -15.00 29.35 -13.89
CA LEU A 124 -13.71 28.80 -14.32
C LEU A 124 -13.33 29.30 -15.74
N PHE A 125 -14.31 29.34 -16.65
CA PHE A 125 -14.13 29.80 -18.03
C PHE A 125 -13.80 31.29 -18.12
N GLY A 126 -14.50 32.13 -17.34
CA GLY A 126 -14.23 33.56 -17.25
C GLY A 126 -12.86 33.84 -16.63
N PHE A 127 -12.44 33.06 -15.64
CA PHE A 127 -11.10 33.15 -15.05
C PHE A 127 -10.02 32.80 -16.06
N PHE A 128 -10.18 31.72 -16.83
CA PHE A 128 -9.25 31.31 -17.89
C PHE A 128 -9.12 32.38 -18.99
N CYS A 129 -10.24 32.87 -19.52
CA CYS A 129 -10.24 33.92 -20.54
C CYS A 129 -9.54 35.18 -20.02
N ARG A 130 -9.87 35.62 -18.81
CA ARG A 130 -9.22 36.78 -18.17
C ARG A 130 -7.72 36.57 -17.98
N ARG A 131 -7.29 35.38 -17.55
CA ARG A 131 -5.88 35.03 -17.36
C ARG A 131 -5.12 35.10 -18.69
N CYS A 132 -5.69 34.55 -19.77
CA CYS A 132 -5.15 34.67 -21.12
C CYS A 132 -5.06 36.12 -21.60
N PHE A 133 -6.07 36.94 -21.31
CA PHE A 133 -6.07 38.35 -21.71
C PHE A 133 -4.95 39.13 -21.04
N ILE A 134 -4.79 38.93 -19.73
CA ILE A 134 -3.80 39.62 -18.93
C ILE A 134 -2.39 39.21 -19.40
N SER A 135 -2.17 37.92 -19.69
CA SER A 135 -0.91 37.47 -20.30
C SER A 135 -0.68 38.10 -21.67
N PHE A 136 -1.70 38.21 -22.51
CA PHE A 136 -1.61 38.87 -23.81
C PHE A 136 -1.23 40.35 -23.69
N LEU A 137 -1.88 41.10 -22.78
CA LEU A 137 -1.58 42.53 -22.55
C LEU A 137 -0.14 42.79 -22.08
N LYS A 138 0.51 41.80 -21.48
CA LYS A 138 1.92 41.88 -21.07
C LYS A 138 2.90 41.66 -22.23
N LEU A 139 2.46 41.13 -23.36
CA LEU A 139 3.34 40.85 -24.49
C LEU A 139 3.76 42.16 -25.17
N SER A 140 5.03 42.27 -25.53
CA SER A 140 5.48 43.30 -26.46
C SER A 140 4.97 43.00 -27.88
N TRP A 141 4.99 43.99 -28.77
CA TRP A 141 4.64 43.77 -30.18
C TRP A 141 5.46 42.66 -30.84
N TYR A 142 6.75 42.55 -30.48
CA TYR A 142 7.63 41.51 -30.97
C TYR A 142 7.17 40.10 -30.54
N SER A 143 6.75 39.96 -29.28
CA SER A 143 6.17 38.71 -28.79
C SER A 143 4.81 38.38 -29.40
N VAL A 144 3.99 39.38 -29.73
CA VAL A 144 2.73 39.15 -30.46
C VAL A 144 3.03 38.60 -31.86
N CYS A 145 4.05 39.13 -32.54
CA CYS A 145 4.51 38.59 -33.83
C CYS A 145 5.06 37.15 -33.69
N HIS A 146 5.80 36.87 -32.61
CA HIS A 146 6.32 35.53 -32.36
C HIS A 146 5.22 34.52 -32.02
N LEU A 147 4.26 34.89 -31.16
CA LEU A 147 3.10 34.07 -30.83
C LEU A 147 2.25 33.79 -32.09
N HIS A 148 2.11 34.77 -32.97
CA HIS A 148 1.45 34.59 -34.26
C HIS A 148 2.19 33.58 -35.14
N ALA A 149 3.51 33.69 -35.25
CA ALA A 149 4.33 32.72 -35.98
C ALA A 149 4.23 31.31 -35.38
N ASP A 150 4.31 31.18 -34.05
CA ASP A 150 4.15 29.91 -33.33
C ASP A 150 2.76 29.30 -33.56
N TYR A 151 1.71 30.13 -33.58
CA TYR A 151 0.35 29.69 -33.87
C TYR A 151 0.20 29.19 -35.31
N GLN A 152 0.75 29.91 -36.28
CA GLN A 152 0.74 29.48 -37.67
C GLN A 152 1.49 28.14 -37.84
N SER A 153 2.68 28.01 -37.26
CA SER A 153 3.44 26.75 -37.25
C SER A 153 2.68 25.60 -36.57
N TYR A 154 2.04 25.86 -35.43
CA TYR A 154 1.19 24.91 -34.72
C TYR A 154 0.02 24.41 -35.59
N THR A 155 -0.63 25.31 -36.33
CA THR A 155 -1.74 24.94 -37.24
C THR A 155 -1.28 24.16 -38.46
N LEU A 156 -0.01 24.30 -38.86
CA LEU A 156 0.62 23.57 -39.96
C LEU A 156 1.19 22.20 -39.54
N GLY A 157 1.05 21.81 -38.27
CA GLY A 157 1.47 20.49 -37.76
C GLY A 157 2.80 20.49 -36.99
N GLN A 158 3.41 21.64 -36.75
CA GLN A 158 4.59 21.77 -35.88
C GLN A 158 4.14 22.00 -34.44
N TYR A 159 3.73 20.92 -33.75
CA TYR A 159 3.06 21.02 -32.45
C TYR A 159 3.97 21.45 -31.28
N GLU A 160 5.30 21.39 -31.45
CA GLU A 160 6.27 21.81 -30.43
C GLU A 160 6.52 23.34 -30.44
N SER A 161 6.12 24.03 -31.52
CA SER A 161 6.31 25.48 -31.66
C SER A 161 5.60 26.24 -30.54
N GLY A 162 6.35 27.11 -29.85
CA GLY A 162 5.82 27.86 -28.72
C GLY A 162 5.65 27.08 -27.42
N TYR A 163 6.13 25.83 -27.30
CA TYR A 163 6.08 25.03 -26.05
C TYR A 163 7.44 24.87 -25.33
N GLY A 164 8.53 25.43 -25.89
CA GLY A 164 9.85 25.40 -25.28
C GLY A 164 9.93 26.04 -23.88
N PRO A 165 10.98 25.71 -23.09
CA PRO A 165 11.23 26.33 -21.81
C PRO A 165 11.52 27.83 -21.99
N PHE A 166 10.83 28.66 -21.21
CA PHE A 166 11.07 30.10 -21.19
C PHE A 166 12.27 30.41 -20.30
N GLU A 167 13.40 30.79 -20.89
CA GLU A 167 14.56 31.29 -20.15
C GLU A 167 14.30 32.72 -19.67
N LYS A 168 14.32 32.94 -18.35
CA LYS A 168 14.25 34.28 -17.77
C LYS A 168 15.65 34.90 -17.82
N ASP A 169 15.85 35.93 -18.62
CA ASP A 169 17.05 36.76 -18.54
C ASP A 169 16.90 37.75 -17.36
N TYR A 170 17.79 37.63 -16.38
CA TYR A 170 17.80 38.46 -15.18
C TYR A 170 18.49 39.81 -15.39
N LEU A 171 19.31 39.94 -16.43
CA LEU A 171 20.20 41.08 -16.65
C LEU A 171 19.68 42.03 -17.73
N THR A 172 18.87 41.55 -18.67
CA THR A 172 18.26 42.41 -19.70
C THR A 172 16.78 42.72 -19.39
N GLN A 173 16.34 43.92 -19.78
CA GLN A 173 14.91 44.19 -19.92
C GLN A 173 14.42 43.35 -21.09
N ASP A 174 13.73 42.24 -20.81
CA ASP A 174 13.26 41.31 -21.86
C ASP A 174 12.52 42.10 -22.94
N ILE A 175 12.96 41.93 -24.19
CA ILE A 175 12.29 42.46 -25.40
C ILE A 175 10.88 41.86 -25.53
N TRP A 176 10.60 40.78 -24.78
CA TRP A 176 9.44 39.92 -24.96
C TRP A 176 8.21 40.35 -24.13
N ILE A 177 8.39 40.81 -22.88
CA ILE A 177 7.25 41.16 -22.02
C ILE A 177 7.48 42.46 -21.28
N PHE A 178 6.40 43.20 -21.04
CA PHE A 178 6.38 44.29 -20.07
C PHE A 178 6.41 43.70 -18.66
N LYS A 179 7.62 43.44 -18.15
CA LYS A 179 7.86 42.83 -16.83
C LYS A 179 7.14 43.61 -15.73
N THR A 180 6.27 42.94 -15.00
CA THR A 180 5.76 43.42 -13.71
C THR A 180 6.70 42.97 -12.59
N GLY A 181 6.59 43.56 -11.39
CA GLY A 181 7.43 43.15 -10.23
C GLY A 181 7.35 41.65 -9.89
N PHE A 182 6.29 40.96 -10.31
CA PHE A 182 6.10 39.52 -10.14
C PHE A 182 6.83 38.67 -11.20
N ASP A 183 7.05 39.22 -12.39
CA ASP A 183 7.68 38.49 -13.52
C ASP A 183 9.21 38.42 -13.38
N ILE A 184 9.80 39.31 -12.56
CA ILE A 184 11.23 39.35 -12.25
C ILE A 184 11.66 38.18 -11.34
N LYS A 185 10.73 37.67 -10.51
CA LYS A 185 11.01 36.59 -9.56
C LYS A 185 10.70 35.22 -10.18
N SER A 186 11.50 34.21 -9.85
CA SER A 186 11.19 32.82 -10.18
C SER A 186 10.49 32.16 -9.00
N TRP A 187 9.18 31.96 -9.11
CA TRP A 187 8.36 31.32 -8.08
C TRP A 187 8.50 29.80 -8.12
N ALA A 188 8.18 29.17 -6.98
CA ALA A 188 8.24 27.73 -6.86
C ALA A 188 7.28 27.01 -7.84
N ARG A 189 7.76 25.91 -8.42
CA ARG A 189 7.04 25.03 -9.34
C ARG A 189 6.99 23.60 -8.81
N PRO A 190 5.92 22.85 -9.11
CA PRO A 190 5.70 21.52 -8.54
C PRO A 190 6.51 20.40 -9.22
N GLU A 191 7.08 20.61 -10.41
CA GLU A 191 7.69 19.51 -11.18
C GLU A 191 8.86 18.83 -10.45
N PRO A 192 9.76 19.55 -9.74
CA PRO A 192 10.81 18.91 -8.96
C PRO A 192 10.26 18.05 -7.80
N LEU A 193 9.14 18.43 -7.19
CA LEU A 193 8.49 17.59 -6.17
C LEU A 193 7.89 16.32 -6.79
N ALA A 194 7.26 16.43 -7.97
CA ALA A 194 6.73 15.28 -8.71
C ALA A 194 7.87 14.32 -9.14
N ALA A 195 8.97 14.87 -9.65
CA ALA A 195 10.16 14.10 -10.01
C ALA A 195 10.79 13.43 -8.78
N ALA A 196 10.82 14.11 -7.62
CA ALA A 196 11.26 13.51 -6.36
C ALA A 196 10.35 12.33 -5.95
N GLY A 197 9.03 12.49 -6.08
CA GLY A 197 8.07 11.41 -5.84
C GLY A 197 8.28 10.20 -6.74
N LYS A 198 8.54 10.43 -8.04
CA LYS A 198 8.89 9.36 -9.01
C LYS A 198 10.18 8.65 -8.62
N GLY A 199 11.23 9.41 -8.27
CA GLY A 199 12.51 8.85 -7.83
C GLY A 199 12.39 8.03 -6.53
N LEU A 200 11.52 8.45 -5.61
CA LEU A 200 11.22 7.67 -4.40
C LEU A 200 10.43 6.39 -4.73
N ALA A 201 9.47 6.46 -5.64
CA ALA A 201 8.68 5.31 -6.04
C ALA A 201 9.54 4.22 -6.72
N SER A 202 10.54 4.63 -7.51
CA SER A 202 11.49 3.72 -8.16
C SER A 202 12.64 3.25 -7.27
N GLY A 203 12.80 3.82 -6.06
CA GLY A 203 13.89 3.51 -5.14
C GLY A 203 15.24 4.13 -5.52
N ASP A 204 15.25 5.17 -6.35
CA ASP A 204 16.48 5.87 -6.75
C ASP A 204 17.06 6.67 -5.57
N SER A 205 18.34 6.42 -5.26
CA SER A 205 19.05 7.05 -4.15
C SER A 205 19.50 8.48 -4.44
N ILE A 206 19.56 8.89 -5.71
CA ILE A 206 20.07 10.19 -6.17
C ILE A 206 18.93 11.09 -6.64
N LEU A 207 18.07 10.61 -7.55
CA LEU A 207 17.06 11.43 -8.20
C LEU A 207 16.01 11.98 -7.21
N GLY A 208 15.63 11.18 -6.21
CA GLY A 208 14.71 11.60 -5.14
C GLY A 208 15.24 12.78 -4.32
N PRO A 209 16.36 12.61 -3.58
CA PRO A 209 16.93 13.67 -2.75
C PRO A 209 17.32 14.94 -3.53
N GLU A 210 17.89 14.79 -4.73
CA GLU A 210 18.36 15.94 -5.51
C GLU A 210 17.18 16.78 -6.02
N ASN A 211 16.11 16.17 -6.51
CA ASN A 211 14.93 16.92 -6.93
C ASN A 211 14.16 17.51 -5.74
N LEU A 212 14.21 16.86 -4.58
CA LEU A 212 13.67 17.42 -3.33
C LEU A 212 14.45 18.67 -2.90
N ARG A 213 15.78 18.63 -2.96
CA ARG A 213 16.64 19.80 -2.72
C ARG A 213 16.29 20.93 -3.69
N ARG A 214 16.21 20.63 -4.99
CA ARG A 214 15.79 21.58 -6.03
C ARG A 214 14.40 22.15 -5.80
N TYR A 215 13.48 21.43 -5.16
CA TYR A 215 12.16 21.94 -4.82
C TYR A 215 12.23 22.96 -3.67
N PHE A 216 12.89 22.61 -2.57
CA PHE A 216 12.93 23.45 -1.37
C PHE A 216 13.90 24.64 -1.45
N GLU A 217 14.81 24.66 -2.44
CA GLU A 217 15.65 25.83 -2.76
C GLU A 217 14.90 26.91 -3.56
N GLN A 218 13.64 26.66 -3.95
CA GLN A 218 12.85 27.62 -4.72
C GLN A 218 12.29 28.75 -3.86
N HIS A 219 11.88 29.83 -4.52
CA HIS A 219 11.26 30.99 -3.87
C HIS A 219 9.75 30.78 -3.68
N PHE A 220 9.33 30.54 -2.45
CA PHE A 220 7.91 30.32 -2.08
C PHE A 220 7.20 31.62 -1.67
N HIS A 221 7.89 32.55 -0.99
CA HIS A 221 7.30 33.80 -0.50
C HIS A 221 8.35 34.89 -0.26
N ASP A 222 7.90 36.14 -0.15
CA ASP A 222 8.79 37.30 -0.09
C ASP A 222 9.45 37.57 1.28
N HIS A 223 9.15 36.77 2.31
CA HIS A 223 9.87 36.86 3.58
C HIS A 223 11.33 36.40 3.44
N PRO A 224 12.27 36.95 4.24
CA PRO A 224 13.68 36.58 4.22
C PRO A 224 13.92 35.09 4.49
N ASP A 225 13.00 34.44 5.21
CA ASP A 225 12.97 32.99 5.42
C ASP A 225 12.12 32.26 4.36
N SER A 226 12.23 32.64 3.07
CA SER A 226 11.52 31.95 1.97
C SER A 226 11.75 30.44 1.93
N GLY A 227 12.79 29.95 2.60
CA GLY A 227 13.09 28.53 2.74
C GLY A 227 12.11 27.85 3.70
N VAL A 228 11.30 26.97 3.14
CA VAL A 228 10.40 26.04 3.86
C VAL A 228 11.23 24.87 4.44
N ARG A 229 12.36 25.20 5.09
CA ARG A 229 13.47 24.28 5.45
C ARG A 229 13.02 23.20 6.42
N GLN A 230 12.14 23.52 7.36
CA GLN A 230 11.57 22.55 8.30
C GLN A 230 10.82 21.43 7.58
N HIS A 231 10.13 21.72 6.48
CA HIS A 231 9.44 20.70 5.69
C HIS A 231 10.41 19.89 4.83
N ALA A 232 11.48 20.51 4.33
CA ALA A 232 12.55 19.80 3.63
C ALA A 232 13.22 18.75 4.52
N LEU A 233 13.59 19.14 5.74
CA LEU A 233 14.20 18.26 6.72
C LEU A 233 13.23 17.14 7.15
N LEU A 234 11.96 17.45 7.37
CA LEU A 234 10.94 16.44 7.68
C LEU A 234 10.77 15.43 6.53
N TYR A 235 10.77 15.90 5.28
CA TYR A 235 10.62 15.02 4.13
C TYR A 235 11.84 14.12 3.92
N LEU A 236 13.05 14.66 4.07
CA LEU A 236 14.28 13.85 4.09
C LEU A 236 14.25 12.82 5.21
N ALA A 237 13.82 13.21 6.41
CA ALA A 237 13.65 12.28 7.53
C ALA A 237 12.65 11.16 7.19
N ARG A 238 11.51 11.46 6.54
CA ARG A 238 10.54 10.45 6.08
C ARG A 238 11.13 9.50 5.03
N MET A 239 11.95 10.02 4.10
CA MET A 239 12.65 9.18 3.13
C MET A 239 13.62 8.22 3.81
N HIS A 240 14.48 8.71 4.70
CA HIS A 240 15.42 7.86 5.44
C HIS A 240 14.68 6.87 6.36
N PHE A 241 13.52 7.26 6.89
CA PHE A 241 12.65 6.38 7.67
C PHE A 241 12.10 5.24 6.81
N ALA A 242 11.62 5.52 5.59
CA ALA A 242 11.15 4.50 4.65
C ALA A 242 12.27 3.52 4.22
N ARG A 243 13.54 3.95 4.27
CA ARG A 243 14.72 3.10 4.01
C ARG A 243 15.24 2.35 5.24
N GLY A 244 14.68 2.58 6.43
CA GLY A 244 15.14 1.96 7.68
C GLY A 244 16.42 2.58 8.27
N GLU A 245 16.85 3.75 7.80
CA GLU A 245 18.10 4.40 8.23
C GLU A 245 17.92 5.22 9.52
N THR A 246 17.71 4.52 10.64
CA THR A 246 17.30 5.13 11.93
C THR A 246 18.24 6.22 12.47
N ALA A 247 19.55 6.08 12.27
CA ALA A 247 20.55 7.05 12.74
C ALA A 247 20.43 8.40 12.00
N SER A 248 20.31 8.37 10.67
CA SER A 248 20.12 9.54 9.83
C SER A 248 18.81 10.26 10.16
N VAL A 249 17.73 9.49 10.37
CA VAL A 249 16.42 10.03 10.75
C VAL A 249 16.49 10.79 12.06
N ARG A 250 17.16 10.23 13.08
CA ARG A 250 17.27 10.88 14.40
C ARG A 250 17.99 12.24 14.31
N ASN A 251 19.08 12.32 13.56
CA ASN A 251 19.85 13.56 13.39
C ASN A 251 19.03 14.62 12.63
N LEU A 252 18.40 14.23 11.51
CA LEU A 252 17.57 15.15 10.71
C LEU A 252 16.35 15.65 11.49
N LEU A 253 15.72 14.81 12.29
CA LEU A 253 14.57 15.21 13.12
C LEU A 253 14.96 16.17 14.25
N GLN A 254 16.14 16.01 14.85
CA GLN A 254 16.64 16.97 15.85
C GLN A 254 16.85 18.36 15.23
N GLU A 255 17.43 18.42 14.03
CA GLU A 255 17.57 19.67 13.27
C GLU A 255 16.20 20.25 12.89
N ALA A 256 15.30 19.42 12.35
CA ALA A 256 13.95 19.83 11.95
C ALA A 256 13.16 20.43 13.13
N ILE A 257 13.27 19.84 14.33
CA ILE A 257 12.64 20.36 15.55
C ILE A 257 13.23 21.70 15.95
N SER A 258 14.56 21.87 15.88
CA SER A 258 15.22 23.14 16.18
C SER A 258 14.73 24.25 15.25
N VAL A 259 14.69 23.99 13.95
CA VAL A 259 14.21 24.93 12.93
C VAL A 259 12.71 25.22 13.10
N ALA A 260 11.87 24.20 13.29
CA ALA A 260 10.43 24.37 13.49
C ALA A 260 10.12 25.20 14.76
N ARG A 261 10.89 25.03 15.84
CA ARG A 261 10.79 25.88 17.04
C ARG A 261 11.20 27.33 16.77
N GLY A 262 12.26 27.53 15.98
CA GLY A 262 12.71 28.87 15.59
C GLY A 262 11.66 29.64 14.79
N VAL A 263 10.96 28.95 13.88
CA VAL A 263 9.90 29.54 13.03
C VAL A 263 8.52 29.58 13.73
N GLY A 264 8.33 28.83 14.82
CA GLY A 264 7.05 28.74 15.53
C GLY A 264 6.02 27.84 14.85
N ASP A 265 6.44 26.93 13.96
CA ASP A 265 5.57 25.99 13.26
C ASP A 265 5.22 24.78 14.15
N ARG A 266 4.03 24.84 14.74
CA ARG A 266 3.52 23.80 15.64
C ARG A 266 3.19 22.49 14.93
N TYR A 267 2.73 22.55 13.68
CA TYR A 267 2.33 21.35 12.93
C TYR A 267 3.54 20.51 12.53
N THR A 268 4.56 21.15 11.97
CA THR A 268 5.81 20.44 11.61
C THR A 268 6.51 19.92 12.86
N LEU A 269 6.50 20.68 13.96
CA LEU A 269 7.04 20.22 15.24
C LEU A 269 6.34 18.93 15.70
N GLN A 270 5.02 18.89 15.65
CA GLN A 270 4.25 17.72 16.04
C GLN A 270 4.52 16.51 15.13
N GLN A 271 4.59 16.71 13.82
CA GLN A 271 4.93 15.65 12.86
C GLN A 271 6.35 15.10 13.10
N CYS A 272 7.31 15.97 13.43
CA CYS A 272 8.65 15.55 13.83
C CYS A 272 8.63 14.74 15.14
N THR A 273 7.88 15.19 16.16
CA THR A 273 7.74 14.46 17.42
C THR A 273 7.07 13.10 17.22
N SER A 274 6.00 13.03 16.41
CA SER A 274 5.38 11.77 16.03
C SER A 274 6.40 10.84 15.39
N LEU A 275 7.14 11.29 14.38
CA LEU A 275 8.12 10.45 13.68
C LEU A 275 9.26 9.98 14.61
N ILE A 276 9.71 10.83 15.55
CA ILE A 276 10.66 10.41 16.60
C ILE A 276 10.08 9.28 17.44
N ASN A 277 8.82 9.39 17.86
CA ASN A 277 8.17 8.35 18.66
C ASN A 277 8.01 7.03 17.90
N ARG A 278 8.07 7.03 16.56
CA ARG A 278 8.03 5.80 15.73
C ARG A 278 9.38 5.09 15.62
N LEU A 279 10.47 5.74 15.99
CA LEU A 279 11.80 5.12 15.94
C LEU A 279 11.92 4.03 17.02
N PRO A 280 12.72 2.97 16.75
CA PRO A 280 12.95 1.93 17.73
C PRO A 280 13.57 2.51 19.01
N SER A 281 12.94 2.20 20.14
CA SER A 281 13.31 2.62 21.49
C SER A 281 13.18 1.43 22.43
N PRO A 282 14.07 1.26 23.42
CA PRO A 282 14.00 0.15 24.38
C PRO A 282 12.71 0.18 25.22
N THR A 283 12.13 1.37 25.41
CA THR A 283 10.78 1.54 25.96
C THR A 283 9.91 2.24 24.91
N PRO A 284 8.75 1.65 24.54
CA PRO A 284 7.87 2.26 23.56
C PRO A 284 7.27 3.54 24.16
N VAL A 285 7.56 4.68 23.53
CA VAL A 285 6.90 5.94 23.86
C VAL A 285 5.54 5.96 23.17
N LEU A 286 4.49 6.02 23.98
CA LEU A 286 3.11 6.13 23.49
C LEU A 286 2.70 7.59 23.38
N THR A 287 1.91 7.89 22.36
CA THR A 287 1.38 9.22 22.08
C THR A 287 0.27 9.55 23.07
N GLU A 288 0.37 10.73 23.67
CA GLU A 288 -0.68 11.34 24.48
C GLU A 288 -1.64 12.13 23.58
N ILE A 289 -2.93 12.05 23.87
CA ILE A 289 -3.94 12.75 23.08
C ILE A 289 -3.86 14.25 23.38
N GLN A 290 -3.63 15.05 22.34
CA GLN A 290 -3.60 16.51 22.40
C GLN A 290 -4.42 17.08 21.22
N PRO A 291 -4.88 18.36 21.28
CA PRO A 291 -5.84 18.92 20.33
C PRO A 291 -5.46 18.85 18.84
N ASP A 292 -4.15 18.78 18.52
CA ASP A 292 -3.66 18.78 17.14
C ASP A 292 -3.20 17.38 16.65
N VAL A 293 -3.27 16.35 17.50
CA VAL A 293 -2.75 14.99 17.19
C VAL A 293 -3.55 14.34 16.08
N HIS A 294 -2.84 13.74 15.12
CA HIS A 294 -3.48 12.98 14.06
C HIS A 294 -3.92 11.60 14.58
N PRO A 295 -5.13 11.11 14.27
CA PRO A 295 -5.58 9.78 14.68
C PRO A 295 -4.59 8.66 14.30
N ALA A 296 -4.01 8.75 13.10
CA ALA A 296 -3.00 7.81 12.62
C ALA A 296 -1.73 7.72 13.50
N ASP A 297 -1.38 8.77 14.26
CA ASP A 297 -0.24 8.74 15.17
C ASP A 297 -0.54 7.87 16.39
N VAL A 298 -1.76 7.96 16.94
CA VAL A 298 -2.24 7.10 18.03
C VAL A 298 -2.43 5.67 17.53
N LEU A 299 -2.93 5.51 16.30
CA LEU A 299 -3.09 4.19 15.67
C LEU A 299 -1.75 3.46 15.52
N HIS A 300 -0.66 4.17 15.23
CA HIS A 300 0.66 3.57 15.16
C HIS A 300 1.15 3.02 16.51
N ASP A 301 0.68 3.57 17.63
CA ASP A 301 1.00 3.03 18.96
C ASP A 301 0.40 1.64 19.20
N VAL A 302 -0.71 1.31 18.53
CA VAL A 302 -1.27 -0.05 18.52
C VAL A 302 -0.22 -1.03 18.00
N ALA A 303 0.44 -0.71 16.87
CA ALA A 303 1.49 -1.55 16.30
C ALA A 303 2.70 -1.72 17.25
N LYS A 304 3.06 -0.68 18.02
CA LYS A 304 4.11 -0.78 19.05
C LYS A 304 3.68 -1.74 20.16
N LEU A 305 2.47 -1.61 20.68
CA LEU A 305 1.96 -2.48 21.75
C LEU A 305 1.78 -3.92 21.29
N MET A 306 1.54 -4.12 20.00
CA MET A 306 1.48 -5.45 19.39
C MET A 306 2.84 -6.13 19.24
N ASN A 307 3.97 -5.43 19.39
CA ASN A 307 5.30 -6.06 19.34
C ASN A 307 5.52 -6.93 20.60
N PRO A 308 5.74 -8.26 20.47
CA PRO A 308 5.98 -9.15 21.60
C PRO A 308 7.17 -8.77 22.50
N GLU A 309 8.16 -8.06 21.96
CA GLU A 309 9.35 -7.63 22.71
C GLU A 309 9.04 -6.60 23.80
N ASN A 310 7.97 -5.83 23.63
CA ASN A 310 7.56 -4.82 24.62
C ASN A 310 6.89 -5.44 25.85
N GLY A 311 6.54 -6.73 25.79
CA GLY A 311 5.98 -7.48 26.92
C GLY A 311 4.61 -6.97 27.40
N GLN A 312 3.90 -6.17 26.61
CA GLN A 312 2.60 -5.62 26.97
C GLN A 312 1.46 -6.56 26.55
N PRO A 313 0.36 -6.60 27.33
CA PRO A 313 -0.84 -7.33 26.92
C PRO A 313 -1.52 -6.68 25.72
N LEU A 314 -2.07 -7.51 24.82
CA LEU A 314 -2.82 -7.02 23.66
C LEU A 314 -4.05 -6.19 24.04
N MET A 315 -4.57 -6.34 25.27
CA MET A 315 -5.65 -5.49 25.78
C MET A 315 -5.29 -3.99 25.79
N SER A 316 -4.03 -3.65 26.08
CA SER A 316 -3.56 -2.26 26.01
C SER A 316 -3.58 -1.71 24.58
N ALA A 317 -3.41 -2.58 23.57
CA ALA A 317 -3.51 -2.21 22.18
C ALA A 317 -4.96 -1.88 21.79
N PHE A 318 -5.96 -2.60 22.32
CA PHE A 318 -7.37 -2.25 22.15
C PHE A 318 -7.71 -0.89 22.76
N GLU A 319 -7.21 -0.57 23.95
CA GLU A 319 -7.43 0.74 24.57
C GLU A 319 -6.91 1.88 23.66
N LYS A 320 -5.72 1.72 23.09
CA LYS A 320 -5.15 2.69 22.15
C LYS A 320 -5.91 2.76 20.83
N LEU A 321 -6.43 1.63 20.35
CA LEU A 321 -7.28 1.59 19.17
C LEU A 321 -8.59 2.37 19.40
N PHE A 322 -9.27 2.18 20.53
CA PHE A 322 -10.48 2.94 20.88
C PHE A 322 -10.18 4.44 21.04
N GLN A 323 -9.04 4.79 21.61
CA GLN A 323 -8.56 6.17 21.65
C GLN A 323 -8.36 6.76 20.25
N ALA A 324 -7.77 6.01 19.32
CA ALA A 324 -7.59 6.45 17.94
C ALA A 324 -8.92 6.62 17.20
N ALA A 325 -9.87 5.70 17.39
CA ALA A 325 -11.22 5.78 16.82
C ALA A 325 -11.99 7.00 17.35
N GLY A 326 -12.01 7.21 18.67
CA GLY A 326 -12.67 8.39 19.24
C GLY A 326 -12.01 9.71 18.83
N LEU A 327 -10.68 9.73 18.66
CA LEU A 327 -9.97 10.89 18.13
C LEU A 327 -10.29 11.14 16.65
N TYR A 328 -10.47 10.07 15.86
CA TYR A 328 -10.89 10.16 14.46
C TYR A 328 -12.26 10.82 14.34
N ASP A 329 -13.25 10.37 15.13
CA ASP A 329 -14.60 10.94 15.14
C ASP A 329 -14.57 12.44 15.50
N TYR A 330 -13.83 12.80 16.56
CA TYR A 330 -13.65 14.19 16.95
C TYR A 330 -12.96 15.04 15.87
N TRP A 331 -11.91 14.50 15.25
CA TRP A 331 -11.15 15.19 14.21
C TRP A 331 -11.99 15.42 12.96
N PHE A 332 -12.79 14.42 12.58
CA PHE A 332 -13.77 14.48 11.51
C PHE A 332 -14.80 15.58 11.74
N GLU A 333 -15.42 15.63 12.91
CA GLU A 333 -16.41 16.65 13.25
C GLU A 333 -15.81 18.06 13.30
N SER A 334 -14.59 18.18 13.82
CA SER A 334 -13.93 19.47 14.09
C SER A 334 -13.35 20.14 12.84
N ARG A 335 -12.78 19.36 11.91
CA ARG A 335 -12.01 19.95 10.78
C ARG A 335 -12.80 20.17 9.50
N ARG A 336 -14.05 19.67 9.35
CA ARG A 336 -14.89 19.81 8.12
C ARG A 336 -14.10 19.57 6.81
N ASN A 337 -13.02 18.80 6.85
CA ASN A 337 -12.21 18.50 5.67
C ASN A 337 -12.91 17.43 4.84
N MET A 338 -12.63 17.38 3.53
CA MET A 338 -13.10 16.28 2.69
C MET A 338 -12.60 14.97 3.29
N VAL A 339 -13.54 14.06 3.55
CA VAL A 339 -13.28 12.72 4.07
C VAL A 339 -12.29 12.04 3.15
N GLN A 340 -11.17 11.59 3.72
CA GLN A 340 -10.31 10.66 3.00
C GLN A 340 -10.63 9.25 3.50
N ASP A 341 -11.36 8.48 2.71
CA ASP A 341 -11.87 7.16 3.07
C ASP A 341 -10.79 6.19 3.56
N TRP A 342 -9.55 6.37 3.12
CA TRP A 342 -8.41 5.54 3.55
C TRP A 342 -8.10 5.66 5.05
N GLU A 343 -8.43 6.79 5.70
CA GLU A 343 -8.16 6.98 7.12
C GLU A 343 -9.06 6.10 7.99
N SER A 344 -10.36 6.05 7.67
CA SER A 344 -11.31 5.14 8.34
C SER A 344 -10.91 3.68 8.10
N ARG A 345 -10.51 3.33 6.88
CA ARG A 345 -10.04 1.97 6.54
C ARG A 345 -8.78 1.56 7.28
N SER A 346 -7.93 2.51 7.68
CA SER A 346 -6.73 2.21 8.47
C SER A 346 -7.08 1.65 9.86
N LEU A 347 -8.18 2.12 10.48
CA LEU A 347 -8.67 1.60 11.76
C LEU A 347 -9.12 0.15 11.62
N HIS A 348 -9.94 -0.14 10.59
CA HIS A 348 -10.41 -1.50 10.28
C HIS A 348 -9.24 -2.45 9.93
N SER A 349 -8.28 -1.98 9.15
CA SER A 349 -7.08 -2.78 8.83
C SER A 349 -6.27 -3.13 10.08
N MET A 350 -6.16 -2.24 11.06
CA MET A 350 -5.46 -2.52 12.31
C MET A 350 -6.29 -3.39 13.25
N GLN A 351 -7.62 -3.23 13.28
CA GLN A 351 -8.52 -4.11 13.99
C GLN A 351 -8.41 -5.56 13.52
N ALA A 352 -8.37 -5.78 12.20
CA ALA A 352 -8.17 -7.09 11.61
C ALA A 352 -6.92 -7.78 12.17
N VAL A 353 -5.78 -7.08 12.12
CA VAL A 353 -4.49 -7.60 12.61
C VAL A 353 -4.52 -7.85 14.12
N LEU A 354 -5.16 -6.97 14.90
CA LEU A 354 -5.28 -7.13 16.35
C LEU A 354 -6.16 -8.32 16.73
N TRP A 355 -7.34 -8.48 16.13
CA TRP A 355 -8.22 -9.63 16.35
C TRP A 355 -7.56 -10.94 15.96
N GLU A 356 -6.83 -10.97 14.84
CA GLU A 356 -6.05 -12.14 14.42
C GLU A 356 -4.96 -12.47 15.44
N SER A 357 -4.25 -11.47 15.98
CA SER A 357 -3.19 -11.68 16.97
C SER A 357 -3.68 -12.24 18.32
N VAL A 358 -4.92 -11.90 18.71
CA VAL A 358 -5.62 -12.50 19.86
C VAL A 358 -6.14 -13.90 19.54
N GLY A 359 -6.33 -14.21 18.26
CA GLY A 359 -6.86 -15.49 17.79
C GLY A 359 -8.37 -15.51 17.57
N CYS A 360 -8.99 -14.36 17.30
CA CYS A 360 -10.39 -14.24 16.90
C CYS A 360 -10.51 -14.01 15.39
N VAL A 361 -10.23 -15.04 14.60
CA VAL A 361 -10.12 -14.91 13.12
C VAL A 361 -11.42 -14.45 12.47
N GLY A 362 -12.57 -14.91 12.95
CA GLY A 362 -13.86 -14.51 12.37
C GLY A 362 -14.16 -13.00 12.47
N LEU A 363 -13.70 -12.34 13.55
CA LEU A 363 -13.80 -10.88 13.64
C LEU A 363 -12.77 -10.20 12.76
N ALA A 364 -11.56 -10.75 12.67
CA ALA A 364 -10.55 -10.24 11.75
C ALA A 364 -11.05 -10.24 10.30
N GLU A 365 -11.71 -11.32 9.87
CA GLU A 365 -12.29 -11.45 8.52
C GLU A 365 -13.37 -10.40 8.23
N VAL A 366 -14.25 -10.12 9.20
CA VAL A 366 -15.27 -9.08 9.06
C VAL A 366 -14.62 -7.71 8.83
N GLU A 367 -13.58 -7.38 9.59
CA GLU A 367 -12.86 -6.11 9.45
C GLU A 367 -12.08 -6.03 8.12
N GLU A 368 -11.48 -7.13 7.67
CA GLU A 368 -10.86 -7.23 6.35
C GLU A 368 -11.86 -7.03 5.21
N ASP A 369 -13.05 -7.62 5.35
CA ASP A 369 -14.14 -7.48 4.38
C ASP A 369 -14.66 -6.04 4.34
N MET A 370 -14.71 -5.33 5.48
CA MET A 370 -15.02 -3.90 5.52
C MET A 370 -14.01 -3.08 4.71
N VAL A 371 -12.71 -3.35 4.83
CA VAL A 371 -11.69 -2.67 4.02
C VAL A 371 -11.82 -2.99 2.53
N SER A 372 -12.23 -4.22 2.20
CA SER A 372 -12.30 -4.72 0.82
C SER A 372 -13.60 -4.37 0.08
N ALA A 373 -14.71 -4.19 0.80
CA ALA A 373 -16.04 -3.97 0.24
C ALA A 373 -16.23 -2.59 -0.42
N PHE A 374 -15.52 -1.57 0.06
CA PHE A 374 -15.66 -0.20 -0.46
C PHE A 374 -14.59 0.07 -1.53
N VAL A 375 -14.91 -0.31 -2.78
CA VAL A 375 -14.01 -0.26 -3.93
C VAL A 375 -13.89 1.17 -4.47
N GLU A 376 -12.77 1.83 -4.19
CA GLU A 376 -12.26 2.89 -5.06
C GLU A 376 -11.16 2.31 -5.96
N ARG A 377 -11.10 2.74 -7.24
CA ARG A 377 -10.03 2.38 -8.20
C ARG A 377 -8.64 2.96 -7.82
N ILE A 378 -8.51 3.54 -6.63
CA ILE A 378 -7.30 4.21 -6.16
C ILE A 378 -6.45 3.20 -5.39
N PRO A 379 -5.12 3.18 -5.58
CA PRO A 379 -4.23 2.34 -4.78
C PRO A 379 -4.27 2.71 -3.29
N ASP A 380 -4.88 1.83 -2.50
CA ASP A 380 -5.00 1.97 -1.04
C ASP A 380 -4.01 1.03 -0.33
N VAL A 381 -3.15 1.59 0.51
CA VAL A 381 -2.16 0.86 1.31
C VAL A 381 -2.85 -0.11 2.29
N ASN A 382 -4.01 0.26 2.81
CA ASN A 382 -4.76 -0.56 3.76
C ASN A 382 -5.30 -1.83 3.08
N ARG A 383 -5.84 -1.72 1.86
CA ARG A 383 -6.31 -2.86 1.07
C ARG A 383 -5.16 -3.83 0.78
N LYS A 384 -3.97 -3.31 0.44
CA LYS A 384 -2.77 -4.13 0.26
C LYS A 384 -2.43 -4.89 1.54
N SER A 385 -2.33 -4.20 2.68
CA SER A 385 -2.06 -4.82 3.99
C SER A 385 -3.03 -5.95 4.33
N VAL A 386 -4.34 -5.70 4.19
CA VAL A 386 -5.39 -6.70 4.39
C VAL A 386 -5.25 -7.88 3.44
N THR A 387 -4.98 -7.63 2.16
CA THR A 387 -4.76 -8.70 1.17
C THR A 387 -3.57 -9.57 1.56
N LEU A 388 -2.45 -8.97 1.96
CA LEU A 388 -1.26 -9.70 2.41
C LEU A 388 -1.53 -10.54 3.67
N ASN A 389 -2.29 -10.03 4.63
CA ASN A 389 -2.66 -10.79 5.84
C ASN A 389 -3.60 -11.96 5.51
N ARG A 390 -4.60 -11.74 4.66
CA ARG A 390 -5.47 -12.82 4.16
C ARG A 390 -4.68 -13.90 3.44
N VAL A 391 -3.72 -13.53 2.59
CA VAL A 391 -2.84 -14.48 1.89
C VAL A 391 -2.00 -15.29 2.87
N ARG A 392 -1.42 -14.67 3.90
CA ARG A 392 -0.70 -15.39 4.97
C ARG A 392 -1.60 -16.40 5.66
N ARG A 393 -2.83 -16.01 6.01
CA ARG A 393 -3.81 -16.90 6.66
C ARG A 393 -4.20 -18.08 5.77
N LEU A 394 -4.49 -17.84 4.49
CA LEU A 394 -4.78 -18.89 3.52
C LEU A 394 -3.61 -19.88 3.37
N ALA A 395 -2.38 -19.38 3.29
CA ALA A 395 -1.19 -20.21 3.21
C ALA A 395 -0.98 -21.05 4.48
N ARG A 396 -1.19 -20.48 5.68
CA ARG A 396 -1.17 -21.23 6.94
C ARG A 396 -2.18 -22.38 6.94
N ASN A 397 -3.36 -22.19 6.35
CA ASN A 397 -4.44 -23.18 6.26
C ASN A 397 -4.34 -24.15 5.06
N GLY A 398 -3.22 -24.14 4.32
CA GLY A 398 -2.96 -25.04 3.19
C GLY A 398 -3.65 -24.66 1.89
N ALA A 399 -4.36 -23.52 1.83
CA ALA A 399 -5.01 -23.03 0.63
C ALA A 399 -4.02 -22.25 -0.27
N TYR A 400 -2.93 -22.91 -0.68
CA TYR A 400 -1.81 -22.28 -1.39
C TYR A 400 -2.21 -21.69 -2.75
N GLU A 401 -3.05 -22.39 -3.50
CA GLU A 401 -3.50 -21.95 -4.82
C GLU A 401 -4.36 -20.68 -4.72
N GLU A 402 -5.30 -20.63 -3.78
CA GLU A 402 -6.11 -19.45 -3.50
C GLU A 402 -5.26 -18.26 -3.02
N ALA A 403 -4.28 -18.53 -2.15
CA ALA A 403 -3.32 -17.54 -1.66
C ALA A 403 -2.50 -16.94 -2.81
N LEU A 404 -1.97 -17.78 -3.71
CA LEU A 404 -1.20 -17.34 -4.88
C LEU A 404 -2.08 -16.63 -5.93
N ALA A 405 -3.29 -17.12 -6.19
CA ALA A 405 -4.22 -16.47 -7.10
C ALA A 405 -4.61 -15.07 -6.62
N SER A 406 -4.87 -14.92 -5.31
CA SER A 406 -5.19 -13.64 -4.68
C SER A 406 -4.03 -12.65 -4.77
N ILE A 407 -2.80 -13.09 -4.46
CA ILE A 407 -1.64 -12.19 -4.44
C ILE A 407 -1.12 -11.84 -5.84
N LEU A 408 -1.32 -12.69 -6.84
CA LEU A 408 -0.88 -12.46 -8.24
C LEU A 408 -1.92 -11.70 -9.08
N HIS A 409 -3.10 -11.42 -8.53
CA HIS A 409 -4.13 -10.63 -9.19
C HIS A 409 -3.62 -9.24 -9.59
N THR A 410 -4.01 -8.73 -10.77
CA THR A 410 -3.44 -7.51 -11.36
C THR A 410 -3.54 -6.28 -10.44
N ASP A 411 -4.61 -6.17 -9.66
CA ASP A 411 -4.84 -5.08 -8.70
C ASP A 411 -3.77 -5.00 -7.60
N THR A 412 -3.14 -6.10 -7.22
CA THR A 412 -2.21 -6.13 -6.07
C THR A 412 -0.85 -5.54 -6.45
N TRP A 413 -0.41 -5.71 -7.70
CA TRP A 413 0.94 -5.38 -8.13
C TRP A 413 1.07 -4.19 -9.09
N MET A 414 0.01 -3.76 -9.79
CA MET A 414 0.10 -2.66 -10.77
C MET A 414 0.56 -1.31 -10.20
N THR A 415 0.36 -1.08 -8.91
CA THR A 415 0.60 0.23 -8.26
C THR A 415 1.65 0.15 -7.16
N LEU A 416 2.54 -0.84 -7.22
CA LEU A 416 3.58 -1.02 -6.20
C LEU A 416 4.71 0.00 -6.41
N ASN A 417 5.08 0.67 -5.32
CA ASN A 417 6.39 1.31 -5.23
C ASN A 417 7.46 0.26 -4.85
N HIS A 418 8.73 0.65 -4.88
CA HIS A 418 9.83 -0.25 -4.58
C HIS A 418 9.73 -0.92 -3.20
N THR A 419 9.36 -0.20 -2.15
CA THR A 419 9.25 -0.76 -0.79
C THR A 419 8.10 -1.76 -0.69
N GLN A 420 6.94 -1.43 -1.24
CA GLN A 420 5.77 -2.33 -1.30
C GLN A 420 6.03 -3.55 -2.18
N TYR A 421 6.86 -3.43 -3.23
CA TYR A 421 7.27 -4.56 -4.04
C TYR A 421 8.08 -5.58 -3.22
N VAL A 422 9.01 -5.12 -2.38
CA VAL A 422 9.79 -6.01 -1.50
C VAL A 422 8.85 -6.76 -0.55
N GLU A 423 7.91 -6.06 0.09
CA GLU A 423 6.91 -6.68 0.99
C GLU A 423 6.02 -7.69 0.26
N TRP A 424 5.52 -7.33 -0.93
CA TRP A 424 4.69 -8.20 -1.77
C TRP A 424 5.46 -9.45 -2.24
N ALA A 425 6.67 -9.26 -2.76
CA ALA A 425 7.52 -10.36 -3.22
C ALA A 425 7.91 -11.29 -2.07
N GLU A 426 8.14 -10.73 -0.87
CA GLU A 426 8.38 -11.51 0.34
C GLU A 426 7.17 -12.37 0.71
N GLN A 427 5.94 -11.87 0.55
CA GLN A 427 4.75 -12.69 0.78
C GLN A 427 4.58 -13.79 -0.24
N VAL A 428 4.84 -13.54 -1.53
CA VAL A 428 4.88 -14.62 -2.54
C VAL A 428 5.91 -15.68 -2.14
N TRP A 429 7.12 -15.24 -1.78
CA TRP A 429 8.20 -16.12 -1.33
C TRP A 429 7.80 -16.94 -0.10
N HIS A 430 7.11 -16.33 0.88
CA HIS A 430 6.63 -16.99 2.08
C HIS A 430 5.69 -18.16 1.77
N VAL A 431 4.70 -17.95 0.89
CA VAL A 431 3.75 -19.01 0.50
C VAL A 431 4.48 -20.19 -0.16
N LEU A 432 5.43 -19.90 -1.06
CA LEU A 432 6.23 -20.92 -1.74
C LEU A 432 7.15 -21.66 -0.75
N ALA A 433 7.78 -20.93 0.17
CA ALA A 433 8.65 -21.49 1.20
C ALA A 433 7.91 -22.44 2.15
N ILE A 434 6.75 -22.02 2.68
CA ILE A 434 5.92 -22.85 3.56
C ILE A 434 5.52 -24.14 2.84
N ARG A 435 4.99 -24.05 1.61
CA ARG A 435 4.56 -25.22 0.84
C ARG A 435 5.72 -26.19 0.59
N ALA A 436 6.89 -25.67 0.18
CA ALA A 436 8.07 -26.49 -0.10
C ALA A 436 8.55 -27.23 1.15
N ILE A 437 8.60 -26.56 2.30
CA ILE A 437 9.05 -27.17 3.57
C ILE A 437 8.05 -28.22 4.05
N ARG A 438 6.74 -27.93 4.02
CA ARG A 438 5.70 -28.89 4.44
C ARG A 438 5.69 -30.17 3.61
N ARG A 439 6.02 -30.07 2.31
CA ARG A 439 6.20 -31.21 1.40
C ARG A 439 7.52 -31.97 1.57
N GLY A 440 8.45 -31.50 2.41
CA GLY A 440 9.79 -32.09 2.57
C GLY A 440 10.77 -31.74 1.43
N GLN A 441 10.50 -30.71 0.63
CA GLN A 441 11.34 -30.30 -0.51
C GLN A 441 12.53 -29.43 -0.08
N HIS A 442 13.37 -29.94 0.83
CA HIS A 442 14.50 -29.19 1.40
C HIS A 442 15.51 -28.74 0.35
N GLN A 443 15.70 -29.50 -0.74
CA GLN A 443 16.61 -29.12 -1.83
C GLN A 443 16.09 -27.90 -2.60
N LEU A 444 14.81 -27.89 -2.98
CA LEU A 444 14.15 -26.75 -3.61
C LEU A 444 14.25 -25.50 -2.72
N PHE A 445 13.99 -25.65 -1.43
CA PHE A 445 14.08 -24.54 -0.48
C PHE A 445 15.51 -23.99 -0.39
N ASN A 446 16.51 -24.84 -0.13
CA ASN A 446 17.88 -24.39 0.10
C ASN A 446 18.58 -23.89 -1.16
N ASN A 447 18.36 -24.54 -2.31
CA ASN A 447 19.09 -24.24 -3.54
C ASN A 447 18.39 -23.20 -4.43
N TYR A 448 17.06 -23.12 -4.40
CA TYR A 448 16.30 -22.24 -5.28
C TYR A 448 15.69 -21.04 -4.54
N LEU A 449 14.93 -21.28 -3.47
CA LEU A 449 14.18 -20.24 -2.76
C LEU A 449 15.05 -19.40 -1.82
N LYS A 450 15.87 -20.01 -0.96
CA LYS A 450 16.73 -19.30 0.00
C LYS A 450 17.64 -18.25 -0.65
N PRO A 451 18.30 -18.50 -1.81
CA PRO A 451 19.13 -17.49 -2.48
C PRO A 451 18.34 -16.35 -3.15
N ARG A 452 17.06 -16.56 -3.46
CA ARG A 452 16.20 -15.59 -4.16
C ARG A 452 15.34 -14.75 -3.22
N ARG A 453 15.62 -14.78 -1.92
CA ARG A 453 14.78 -14.11 -0.94
C ARG A 453 14.83 -12.58 -1.11
N PRO A 454 13.69 -11.87 -1.15
CA PRO A 454 13.66 -10.41 -1.36
C PRO A 454 14.20 -9.58 -0.20
N SER A 455 13.99 -9.99 1.05
CA SER A 455 14.31 -9.20 2.25
C SER A 455 15.12 -10.01 3.28
N SER A 456 15.45 -9.41 4.41
CA SER A 456 16.17 -10.06 5.52
C SER A 456 15.26 -10.85 6.49
N THR A 457 14.17 -11.48 6.02
CA THR A 457 13.29 -12.39 6.80
C THR A 457 14.05 -13.41 7.67
N ASN A 458 13.42 -13.95 8.71
CA ASN A 458 14.08 -14.97 9.52
C ASN A 458 13.97 -16.37 8.87
N VAL A 459 15.10 -17.07 8.65
CA VAL A 459 15.09 -18.44 8.09
C VAL A 459 14.65 -19.47 9.15
N SER A 460 14.81 -19.17 10.44
CA SER A 460 14.42 -20.08 11.53
C SER A 460 12.92 -20.32 11.63
N GLU A 461 12.08 -19.53 10.94
CA GLU A 461 10.65 -19.82 10.86
C GLU A 461 10.34 -21.07 9.99
N TYR A 462 11.33 -21.59 9.26
CA TYR A 462 11.15 -22.69 8.29
C TYR A 462 12.07 -23.88 8.53
N ILE A 463 13.24 -23.67 9.15
CA ILE A 463 14.22 -24.72 9.42
C ILE A 463 14.71 -24.59 10.86
N PHE A 464 14.59 -25.69 11.63
CA PHE A 464 14.90 -25.73 13.06
C PHE A 464 16.40 -25.77 13.39
N ASP A 465 17.27 -26.13 12.44
CA ASP A 465 18.71 -26.38 12.67
C ASP A 465 19.64 -25.18 12.35
N ASP A 466 19.13 -24.04 11.89
CA ASP A 466 19.98 -22.90 11.53
C ASP A 466 20.35 -22.06 12.76
N VAL A 467 21.55 -22.29 13.29
CA VAL A 467 22.13 -21.60 14.47
C VAL A 467 22.39 -20.10 14.21
N SER A 468 22.35 -19.63 12.96
CA SER A 468 22.69 -18.25 12.56
C SER A 468 21.50 -17.28 12.51
N ALA A 469 20.30 -17.75 12.85
CA ALA A 469 19.07 -16.99 12.66
C ALA A 469 18.93 -15.77 13.59
N PRO A 470 18.38 -14.63 13.11
CA PRO A 470 18.04 -13.50 13.97
C PRO A 470 17.08 -13.92 15.10
N LYS A 471 17.05 -13.12 16.17
CA LYS A 471 16.22 -13.39 17.36
C LYS A 471 14.74 -13.47 16.97
N LEU A 472 14.14 -14.65 17.11
CA LEU A 472 12.68 -14.80 17.16
C LEU A 472 12.14 -13.96 18.34
N GLY A 473 10.90 -13.47 18.24
CA GLY A 473 10.26 -12.78 19.36
C GLY A 473 10.19 -13.68 20.60
N SER A 474 10.18 -13.10 21.80
CA SER A 474 10.35 -13.81 23.08
C SER A 474 9.56 -15.12 23.18
N ILE A 475 8.24 -15.10 22.92
CA ILE A 475 7.40 -16.31 22.99
C ILE A 475 7.77 -17.34 21.92
N ARG A 476 8.00 -16.90 20.67
CA ARG A 476 8.32 -17.81 19.56
C ARG A 476 9.71 -18.43 19.72
N ALA A 477 10.67 -17.70 20.30
CA ALA A 477 11.99 -18.22 20.60
C ALA A 477 11.91 -19.37 21.61
N GLU A 478 11.16 -19.19 22.69
CA GLU A 478 10.96 -20.25 23.68
C GLU A 478 10.26 -21.48 23.06
N LEU A 479 9.20 -21.29 22.26
CA LEU A 479 8.51 -22.39 21.57
C LEU A 479 9.41 -23.09 20.54
N HIS A 480 10.30 -22.35 19.86
CA HIS A 480 11.26 -22.92 18.93
C HIS A 480 12.26 -23.83 19.67
N GLU A 481 12.77 -23.41 20.83
CA GLU A 481 13.63 -24.25 21.66
C GLU A 481 12.90 -25.50 22.17
N VAL A 482 11.60 -25.41 22.50
CA VAL A 482 10.78 -26.58 22.82
C VAL A 482 10.76 -27.56 21.64
N ILE A 483 10.39 -27.11 20.45
CA ILE A 483 10.30 -27.97 19.25
C ILE A 483 11.66 -28.60 18.94
N ARG A 484 12.74 -27.82 19.02
CA ARG A 484 14.10 -28.31 18.83
C ARG A 484 14.48 -29.39 19.86
N ALA A 485 14.19 -29.17 21.14
CA ALA A 485 14.43 -30.15 22.18
C ALA A 485 13.62 -31.44 21.96
N ARG A 486 12.36 -31.33 21.47
CA ARG A 486 11.54 -32.50 21.08
C ARG A 486 12.19 -33.31 19.95
N HIS A 487 12.64 -32.65 18.88
CA HIS A 487 13.30 -33.33 17.75
C HIS A 487 14.54 -34.13 18.18
N HIS A 488 15.25 -33.68 19.21
CA HIS A 488 16.43 -34.36 19.75
C HIS A 488 16.11 -35.35 20.87
N GLY A 489 14.83 -35.60 21.17
CA GLY A 489 14.40 -36.52 22.24
C GLY A 489 14.69 -36.01 23.66
N GLN A 490 14.81 -34.70 23.86
CA GLN A 490 15.18 -34.07 25.13
C GLN A 490 13.99 -33.42 25.83
N ALA A 491 12.99 -34.19 26.25
CA ALA A 491 11.77 -33.63 26.88
C ALA A 491 12.05 -32.83 28.16
N VAL A 492 13.04 -33.19 28.98
CA VAL A 492 13.38 -32.45 30.20
C VAL A 492 13.86 -31.03 29.89
N ALA A 493 14.66 -30.87 28.82
CA ALA A 493 15.18 -29.57 28.40
C ALA A 493 14.07 -28.64 27.87
N ALA A 494 12.97 -29.22 27.37
CA ALA A 494 11.83 -28.48 26.85
C ALA A 494 10.95 -27.84 27.94
N ILE A 495 10.98 -28.33 29.19
CA ILE A 495 10.03 -27.91 30.24
C ILE A 495 10.14 -26.42 30.56
N GLN A 496 11.35 -25.93 30.82
CA GLN A 496 11.54 -24.53 31.24
C GLN A 496 11.15 -23.54 30.13
N PRO A 497 11.62 -23.68 28.87
CA PRO A 497 11.15 -22.85 27.77
C PRO A 497 9.63 -22.90 27.57
N LEU A 498 9.03 -24.09 27.72
CA LEU A 498 7.60 -24.27 27.54
C LEU A 498 6.76 -23.54 28.59
N LEU A 499 7.14 -23.64 29.87
CA LEU A 499 6.46 -22.92 30.95
C LEU A 499 6.60 -21.40 30.79
N GLN A 500 7.77 -20.94 30.35
CA GLN A 500 8.02 -19.54 30.04
C GLN A 500 7.13 -19.05 28.88
N ALA A 501 7.03 -19.83 27.80
CA ALA A 501 6.17 -19.53 26.65
C ALA A 501 4.69 -19.47 27.04
N LEU A 502 4.22 -20.42 27.87
CA LEU A 502 2.85 -20.46 28.37
C LEU A 502 2.52 -19.22 29.20
N TRP A 503 3.36 -18.89 30.18
CA TRP A 503 3.17 -17.70 31.01
C TRP A 503 3.15 -16.41 30.17
N LEU A 504 4.12 -16.25 29.27
CA LEU A 504 4.22 -15.06 28.42
C LEU A 504 3.02 -14.94 27.47
N SER A 505 2.60 -16.04 26.85
CA SER A 505 1.48 -16.03 25.90
C SER A 505 0.13 -15.78 26.56
N GLU A 506 -0.09 -16.34 27.76
CA GLU A 506 -1.28 -16.07 28.58
C GLU A 506 -1.31 -14.60 29.03
N PHE A 507 -0.23 -14.12 29.64
CA PHE A 507 -0.13 -12.75 30.12
C PHE A 507 -0.32 -11.73 28.99
N GLN A 508 0.28 -11.99 27.82
CA GLN A 508 0.16 -11.10 26.67
C GLN A 508 -1.19 -11.24 25.92
N CYS A 509 -2.06 -12.17 26.31
CA CYS A 509 -3.32 -12.51 25.64
C CYS A 509 -3.13 -13.01 24.19
N ARG A 510 -2.01 -13.69 23.91
CA ARG A 510 -1.72 -14.31 22.60
C ARG A 510 -2.21 -15.74 22.57
N PHE A 511 -3.52 -15.90 22.58
CA PHE A 511 -4.16 -17.21 22.76
C PHE A 511 -3.80 -18.28 21.70
N PRO A 512 -3.49 -17.96 20.42
CA PRO A 512 -3.01 -18.98 19.48
C PRO A 512 -1.72 -19.66 19.94
N LEU A 513 -0.77 -18.88 20.47
CA LEU A 513 0.51 -19.40 20.97
C LEU A 513 0.34 -20.10 22.31
N TYR A 514 -0.56 -19.61 23.17
CA TYR A 514 -0.92 -20.29 24.40
C TYR A 514 -1.49 -21.69 24.14
N ARG A 515 -2.46 -21.80 23.22
CA ARG A 515 -3.04 -23.09 22.82
C ARG A 515 -1.98 -24.04 22.25
N LEU A 516 -1.08 -23.56 21.41
CA LEU A 516 0.07 -24.34 20.95
C LEU A 516 0.94 -24.82 22.12
N GLY A 517 1.24 -23.93 23.07
CA GLY A 517 1.97 -24.28 24.29
C GLY A 517 1.27 -25.37 25.12
N VAL A 518 -0.05 -25.33 25.25
CA VAL A 518 -0.82 -26.36 25.96
C VAL A 518 -0.73 -27.71 25.25
N ILE A 519 -0.79 -27.72 23.91
CA ILE A 519 -0.63 -28.95 23.13
C ILE A 519 0.77 -29.54 23.29
N LEU A 520 1.81 -28.70 23.20
CA LEU A 520 3.18 -29.13 23.42
C LEU A 520 3.42 -29.61 24.86
N LEU A 521 2.72 -29.02 25.84
CA LEU A 521 2.78 -29.47 27.24
C LEU A 521 2.15 -30.84 27.42
N ALA A 522 1.02 -31.10 26.76
CA ALA A 522 0.42 -32.43 26.74
C ALA A 522 1.35 -33.45 26.06
N ASP A 523 1.98 -33.09 24.92
CA ASP A 523 2.92 -33.98 24.22
C ASP A 523 4.16 -34.32 25.05
N VAL A 524 4.79 -33.31 25.69
CA VAL A 524 5.91 -33.53 26.62
C VAL A 524 5.46 -34.34 27.84
N GLY A 525 4.28 -34.05 28.38
CA GLY A 525 3.72 -34.72 29.55
C GLY A 525 3.43 -36.21 29.32
N LEU A 526 3.12 -36.61 28.08
CA LEU A 526 2.97 -38.02 27.71
C LEU A 526 4.26 -38.83 27.93
N GLU A 527 5.43 -38.24 27.70
CA GLU A 527 6.73 -38.91 27.94
C GLU A 527 7.02 -39.13 29.43
N PHE A 528 6.43 -38.30 30.29
CA PHE A 528 6.48 -38.46 31.74
C PHE A 528 5.38 -39.37 32.29
N GLY A 529 4.54 -39.96 31.44
CA GLY A 529 3.44 -40.84 31.84
C GLY A 529 2.24 -40.12 32.47
N LEU A 530 2.12 -38.80 32.30
CA LEU A 530 1.04 -37.99 32.88
C LEU A 530 -0.24 -38.00 32.03
N THR A 531 -0.64 -39.17 31.54
CA THR A 531 -1.64 -39.34 30.46
C THR A 531 -3.01 -38.74 30.79
N GLU A 532 -3.55 -39.01 31.98
CA GLU A 532 -4.85 -38.46 32.44
C GLU A 532 -4.84 -36.93 32.63
N TYR A 533 -3.68 -36.36 32.96
CA TYR A 533 -3.54 -34.91 33.06
C TYR A 533 -3.46 -34.27 31.68
N CYS A 534 -2.68 -34.85 30.78
CA CYS A 534 -2.56 -34.40 29.39
C CYS A 534 -3.90 -34.44 28.65
N ARG A 535 -4.70 -35.50 28.87
CA ARG A 535 -6.06 -35.62 28.32
C ARG A 535 -6.95 -34.45 28.74
N ARG A 536 -7.01 -34.16 30.06
CA ARG A 536 -7.82 -33.06 30.61
C ARG A 536 -7.38 -31.69 30.09
N LEU A 537 -6.06 -31.45 30.01
CA LEU A 537 -5.54 -30.20 29.44
C LEU A 537 -6.00 -29.98 28.00
N LEU A 538 -5.98 -31.02 27.17
CA LEU A 538 -6.43 -30.93 25.79
C LEU A 538 -7.94 -30.72 25.67
N GLU A 539 -8.75 -31.37 26.53
CA GLU A 539 -10.20 -31.19 26.58
C GLU A 539 -10.62 -29.73 26.83
N GLU A 540 -9.82 -28.96 27.57
CA GLU A 540 -10.08 -27.54 27.84
C GLU A 540 -9.89 -26.65 26.60
N VAL A 541 -8.93 -26.98 25.72
CA VAL A 541 -8.56 -26.14 24.57
C VAL A 541 -9.19 -26.59 23.24
N LEU A 542 -9.50 -27.88 23.09
CA LEU A 542 -10.06 -28.47 21.86
C LEU A 542 -11.33 -27.75 21.33
N PRO A 543 -12.30 -27.34 22.16
CA PRO A 543 -13.49 -26.62 21.67
C PRO A 543 -13.16 -25.32 20.93
N GLN A 544 -12.11 -24.62 21.36
CA GLN A 544 -11.66 -23.37 20.74
C GLN A 544 -10.96 -23.61 19.40
N MET A 545 -10.39 -24.79 19.21
CA MET A 545 -9.61 -25.13 18.02
C MET A 545 -10.46 -25.77 16.92
N ARG A 546 -11.61 -26.36 17.29
CA ARG A 546 -12.51 -27.06 16.36
C ARG A 546 -12.95 -26.20 15.18
N LYS A 547 -13.09 -24.87 15.39
CA LYS A 547 -13.49 -23.92 14.35
C LYS A 547 -12.51 -23.88 13.16
N GLY A 548 -11.25 -24.27 13.35
CA GLY A 548 -10.27 -24.40 12.27
C GLY A 548 -9.54 -23.11 11.92
N ASP A 549 -9.42 -22.18 12.87
CA ASP A 549 -8.72 -20.91 12.68
C ASP A 549 -7.22 -21.10 12.32
N ASP A 550 -6.60 -22.18 12.82
CA ASP A 550 -5.27 -22.66 12.41
C ASP A 550 -5.31 -24.19 12.26
N VAL A 551 -5.28 -24.67 11.01
CA VAL A 551 -5.43 -26.09 10.67
C VAL A 551 -4.25 -26.91 11.20
N GLU A 552 -3.04 -26.35 11.25
CA GLU A 552 -1.84 -27.07 11.68
C GLU A 552 -1.87 -27.32 13.19
N HIS A 553 -2.20 -26.29 13.97
CA HIS A 553 -2.40 -26.46 15.41
C HIS A 553 -3.54 -27.43 15.71
N ARG A 554 -4.63 -27.38 14.93
CA ARG A 554 -5.76 -28.31 15.08
C ARG A 554 -5.37 -29.75 14.81
N ALA A 555 -4.65 -30.02 13.73
CA ALA A 555 -4.14 -31.35 13.41
C ALA A 555 -3.24 -31.90 14.53
N LEU A 556 -2.31 -31.07 15.03
CA LEU A 556 -1.42 -31.44 16.14
C LEU A 556 -2.18 -31.69 17.44
N ALA A 557 -3.21 -30.90 17.74
CA ALA A 557 -4.07 -31.11 18.89
C ALA A 557 -4.82 -32.46 18.82
N TYR A 558 -5.43 -32.77 17.66
CA TYR A 558 -6.13 -34.03 17.46
C TYR A 558 -5.20 -35.23 17.52
N PHE A 559 -4.01 -35.13 16.93
CA PHE A 559 -3.01 -36.20 16.98
C PHE A 559 -2.51 -36.44 18.41
N THR A 560 -2.16 -35.38 19.14
CA THR A 560 -1.73 -35.50 20.54
C THR A 560 -2.85 -36.01 21.44
N TYR A 561 -4.10 -35.57 21.23
CA TYR A 561 -5.26 -36.05 21.98
C TYR A 561 -5.53 -37.54 21.74
N ALA A 562 -5.46 -37.99 20.49
CA ALA A 562 -5.57 -39.40 20.17
C ALA A 562 -4.49 -40.24 20.86
N ARG A 563 -3.24 -39.75 20.92
CA ARG A 563 -2.16 -40.41 21.66
C ARG A 563 -2.46 -40.47 23.17
N CYS A 564 -3.04 -39.42 23.76
CA CYS A 564 -3.51 -39.46 25.15
C CYS A 564 -4.60 -40.52 25.35
N LEU A 565 -5.60 -40.61 24.45
CA LEU A 565 -6.67 -41.60 24.53
C LEU A 565 -6.13 -43.04 24.45
N VAL A 566 -5.21 -43.30 23.53
CA VAL A 566 -4.54 -44.61 23.41
C VAL A 566 -3.77 -44.93 24.69
N ALA A 567 -3.03 -43.97 25.25
CA ALA A 567 -2.21 -44.18 26.45
C ALA A 567 -3.03 -44.28 27.76
N CYS A 568 -4.20 -43.64 27.84
CA CYS A 568 -5.14 -43.74 28.95
C CYS A 568 -6.00 -45.01 28.91
N SER A 569 -6.15 -45.64 27.73
CA SER A 569 -7.03 -46.79 27.56
C SER A 569 -6.53 -47.99 28.38
N PRO A 570 -7.37 -48.59 29.23
CA PRO A 570 -6.98 -49.79 29.97
C PRO A 570 -6.72 -50.94 29.01
N SER A 571 -5.69 -51.75 29.30
CA SER A 571 -5.27 -52.88 28.46
C SER A 571 -6.45 -53.79 28.11
N GLY A 572 -6.80 -53.88 26.83
CA GLY A 572 -7.89 -54.71 26.32
C GLY A 572 -9.24 -54.02 26.15
N SER A 573 -9.39 -52.73 26.49
CA SER A 573 -10.59 -51.95 26.16
C SER A 573 -10.49 -51.39 24.74
N GLY A 574 -11.34 -51.89 23.84
CA GLY A 574 -11.45 -51.37 22.47
C GLY A 574 -12.15 -50.01 22.36
N GLU A 575 -12.77 -49.51 23.43
CA GLU A 575 -13.59 -48.29 23.38
C GLU A 575 -12.73 -47.02 23.21
N GLY A 576 -11.68 -46.86 24.02
CA GLY A 576 -10.78 -45.69 23.89
C GLY A 576 -9.93 -45.73 22.62
N LEU A 577 -9.62 -46.92 22.09
CA LEU A 577 -8.99 -47.08 20.78
C LEU A 577 -9.92 -46.62 19.64
N ARG A 578 -11.22 -46.96 19.70
CA ARG A 578 -12.20 -46.48 18.72
C ARG A 578 -12.41 -44.98 18.79
N GLU A 579 -12.40 -44.41 19.99
CA GLU A 579 -12.48 -42.95 20.17
C GLU A 579 -11.25 -42.25 19.56
N ALA A 580 -10.04 -42.79 19.80
CA ALA A 580 -8.81 -42.27 19.22
C ALA A 580 -8.84 -42.24 17.68
N LEU A 581 -9.42 -43.27 17.04
CA LEU A 581 -9.55 -43.31 15.57
C LEU A 581 -10.36 -42.13 15.00
N VAL A 582 -11.34 -41.61 15.73
CA VAL A 582 -12.12 -40.44 15.27
C VAL A 582 -11.20 -39.24 15.11
N TYR A 583 -10.40 -38.95 16.13
CA TYR A 583 -9.47 -37.83 16.12
C TYR A 583 -8.29 -38.04 15.17
N LEU A 584 -7.80 -39.27 15.01
CA LEU A 584 -6.75 -39.58 14.03
C LEU A 584 -7.22 -39.34 12.59
N LYS A 585 -8.46 -39.71 12.25
CA LYS A 585 -9.04 -39.41 10.92
C LYS A 585 -9.13 -37.90 10.68
N MET A 586 -9.55 -37.13 11.68
CA MET A 586 -9.59 -35.67 11.58
C MET A 586 -8.18 -35.08 11.41
N ALA A 587 -7.18 -35.60 12.13
CA ALA A 587 -5.78 -35.18 11.95
C ALA A 587 -5.23 -35.57 10.56
N GLU A 588 -5.57 -36.76 10.05
CA GLU A 588 -5.19 -37.22 8.70
C GLU A 588 -5.74 -36.26 7.62
N GLU A 589 -7.02 -35.87 7.73
CA GLU A 589 -7.65 -34.91 6.82
C GLU A 589 -6.96 -33.54 6.85
N ASP A 590 -6.67 -33.02 8.05
CA ASP A 590 -6.03 -31.71 8.22
C ASP A 590 -4.59 -31.71 7.71
N TYR A 591 -3.77 -32.72 8.03
CA TYR A 591 -2.40 -32.81 7.53
C TYR A 591 -2.34 -33.05 6.02
N LYS A 592 -3.29 -33.82 5.47
CA LYS A 592 -3.43 -33.98 4.02
C LYS A 592 -3.75 -32.65 3.33
N ARG A 593 -4.65 -31.83 3.91
CA ARG A 593 -4.95 -30.48 3.41
C ARG A 593 -3.73 -29.56 3.45
N LEU A 594 -2.90 -29.66 4.47
CA LEU A 594 -1.69 -28.85 4.62
C LEU A 594 -0.53 -29.30 3.72
N GLU A 595 -0.64 -30.49 3.12
CA GLU A 595 0.45 -31.18 2.42
C GLU A 595 1.67 -31.42 3.33
N LEU A 596 1.44 -31.64 4.64
CA LEU A 596 2.49 -31.89 5.63
C LEU A 596 2.83 -33.39 5.67
N ALA A 597 3.70 -33.83 4.77
CA ALA A 597 3.90 -35.25 4.46
C ALA A 597 4.44 -36.06 5.65
N GLU A 598 5.38 -35.49 6.43
CA GLU A 598 6.01 -36.16 7.57
C GLU A 598 4.98 -36.50 8.67
N SER A 599 4.25 -35.50 9.17
CA SER A 599 3.23 -35.73 10.20
C SER A 599 2.03 -36.53 9.69
N LEU A 600 1.70 -36.44 8.40
CA LEU A 600 0.68 -37.29 7.79
C LEU A 600 1.08 -38.77 7.85
N ALA A 601 2.35 -39.08 7.55
CA ALA A 601 2.88 -40.44 7.64
C ALA A 601 2.83 -40.98 9.08
N ASP A 602 3.16 -40.15 10.07
CA ASP A 602 3.10 -40.51 11.50
C ASP A 602 1.67 -40.85 11.96
N VAL A 603 0.69 -40.05 11.53
CA VAL A 603 -0.73 -40.27 11.86
C VAL A 603 -1.23 -41.56 11.22
N GLN A 604 -0.92 -41.78 9.94
CA GLN A 604 -1.30 -43.01 9.23
C GLN A 604 -0.66 -44.26 9.85
N PHE A 605 0.60 -44.14 10.29
CA PHE A 605 1.29 -45.20 11.02
C PHE A 605 0.56 -45.52 12.33
N LEU A 606 0.27 -44.52 13.16
CA LEU A 606 -0.44 -44.73 14.42
C LEU A 606 -1.86 -45.31 14.20
N MET A 607 -2.57 -44.84 13.17
CA MET A 607 -3.86 -45.41 12.78
C MET A 607 -3.77 -46.90 12.44
N SER A 608 -2.76 -47.30 11.67
CA SER A 608 -2.56 -48.71 11.29
C SER A 608 -2.35 -49.62 12.51
N VAL A 609 -1.60 -49.12 13.50
CA VAL A 609 -1.34 -49.81 14.78
C VAL A 609 -2.63 -49.92 15.60
N VAL A 610 -3.44 -48.87 15.65
CA VAL A 610 -4.71 -48.89 16.38
C VAL A 610 -5.71 -49.88 15.74
N TYR A 611 -5.83 -49.89 14.41
CA TYR A 611 -6.68 -50.87 13.70
C TYR A 611 -6.22 -52.31 13.90
N HIS A 612 -4.89 -52.54 13.88
CA HIS A 612 -4.33 -53.85 14.17
C HIS A 612 -4.71 -54.33 15.58
N ASN A 613 -4.60 -53.46 16.58
CA ASN A 613 -4.95 -53.77 17.97
C ASN A 613 -6.47 -53.98 18.18
N LEU A 614 -7.31 -53.40 17.32
CA LEU A 614 -8.76 -53.64 17.31
C LEU A 614 -9.17 -54.93 16.57
N GLY A 615 -8.23 -55.61 15.89
CA GLY A 615 -8.50 -56.79 15.08
C GLY A 615 -9.11 -56.48 13.70
N GLU A 616 -9.11 -55.21 13.28
CA GLU A 616 -9.65 -54.76 11.99
C GLU A 616 -8.55 -54.81 10.91
N THR A 617 -8.17 -56.03 10.49
CA THR A 617 -7.02 -56.25 9.61
C THR A 617 -7.15 -55.58 8.25
N SER A 618 -8.35 -55.53 7.67
CA SER A 618 -8.58 -54.89 6.37
C SER A 618 -8.33 -53.38 6.39
N GLU A 619 -8.77 -52.68 7.45
CA GLU A 619 -8.54 -51.25 7.61
C GLU A 619 -7.07 -50.95 7.95
N SER A 620 -6.45 -51.84 8.74
CA SER A 620 -5.02 -51.76 9.05
C SER A 620 -4.16 -51.86 7.79
N GLU A 621 -4.43 -52.82 6.90
CA GLU A 621 -3.74 -52.96 5.61
C GLU A 621 -3.92 -51.71 4.73
N GLN A 622 -5.16 -51.21 4.59
CA GLN A 622 -5.42 -50.00 3.81
C GLN A 622 -4.67 -48.77 4.35
N THR A 623 -4.67 -48.55 5.67
CA THR A 623 -3.90 -47.45 6.28
C THR A 623 -2.39 -47.63 6.10
N GLY A 624 -1.90 -48.88 6.15
CA GLY A 624 -0.50 -49.21 5.86
C GLY A 624 -0.12 -48.89 4.42
N GLU A 625 -0.98 -49.20 3.45
CA GLU A 625 -0.79 -48.81 2.04
C GLU A 625 -0.74 -47.30 1.89
N ARG A 626 -1.66 -46.55 2.51
CA ARG A 626 -1.64 -45.07 2.49
C ARG A 626 -0.34 -44.50 3.07
N HIS A 627 0.17 -45.06 4.17
CA HIS A 627 1.44 -44.66 4.75
C HIS A 627 2.62 -44.86 3.78
N LEU A 628 2.66 -46.00 3.08
CA LEU A 628 3.68 -46.27 2.06
C LEU A 628 3.58 -45.30 0.87
N GLU A 629 2.37 -45.00 0.40
CA GLU A 629 2.13 -44.02 -0.65
C GLU A 629 2.61 -42.61 -0.25
N THR A 630 2.29 -42.17 0.96
CA THR A 630 2.73 -40.86 1.50
C THR A 630 4.26 -40.79 1.56
N ASN A 631 4.93 -41.83 2.04
CA ASN A 631 6.39 -41.88 2.09
C ASN A 631 7.02 -41.86 0.69
N ALA A 632 6.44 -42.58 -0.27
CA ALA A 632 6.90 -42.58 -1.66
C ALA A 632 6.72 -41.19 -2.32
N LEU A 633 5.61 -40.50 -2.05
CA LEU A 633 5.38 -39.13 -2.49
C LEU A 633 6.40 -38.16 -1.87
N MET A 634 6.68 -38.29 -0.57
CA MET A 634 7.67 -37.46 0.11
C MET A 634 9.07 -37.62 -0.50
N GLN A 635 9.50 -38.87 -0.78
CA GLN A 635 10.77 -39.14 -1.46
C GLN A 635 10.79 -38.52 -2.86
N LYS A 636 9.74 -38.72 -3.65
CA LYS A 636 9.60 -38.14 -4.99
C LYS A 636 9.68 -36.62 -4.94
N HIS A 637 9.01 -35.97 -4.01
CA HIS A 637 9.07 -34.52 -3.84
C HIS A 637 10.46 -34.04 -3.41
N GLY A 638 11.14 -34.78 -2.54
CA GLY A 638 12.50 -34.49 -2.10
C GLY A 638 13.56 -34.55 -3.21
N GLU A 639 13.34 -35.36 -4.26
CA GLU A 639 14.22 -35.47 -5.43
C GLU A 639 14.08 -34.30 -6.42
N VAL A 640 12.97 -33.55 -6.38
CA VAL A 640 12.72 -32.44 -7.30
C VAL A 640 13.61 -31.23 -6.95
N LEU A 641 14.58 -30.93 -7.82
CA LEU A 641 15.50 -29.80 -7.65
C LEU A 641 14.82 -28.44 -7.86
N VAL A 642 14.00 -28.32 -8.91
CA VAL A 642 13.25 -27.10 -9.23
C VAL A 642 11.88 -27.49 -9.75
N ASP A 643 10.84 -27.02 -9.07
CA ASP A 643 9.45 -27.17 -9.50
C ASP A 643 9.14 -26.12 -10.60
N GLU A 644 8.55 -26.57 -11.72
CA GLU A 644 8.19 -25.70 -12.83
C GLU A 644 7.16 -24.63 -12.46
N GLU A 645 6.23 -24.95 -11.56
CA GLU A 645 5.20 -24.02 -11.08
C GLU A 645 5.86 -22.87 -10.31
N VAL A 646 6.74 -23.23 -9.38
CA VAL A 646 7.53 -22.28 -8.56
C VAL A 646 8.38 -21.38 -9.46
N SER A 647 9.01 -21.94 -10.50
CA SER A 647 9.81 -21.17 -11.44
C SER A 647 8.97 -20.18 -12.25
N ARG A 648 7.79 -20.59 -12.72
CA ARG A 648 6.87 -19.71 -13.46
C ARG A 648 6.36 -18.55 -12.60
N ILE A 649 5.98 -18.83 -11.35
CA ILE A 649 5.54 -17.81 -10.40
C ILE A 649 6.67 -16.81 -10.14
N TRP A 650 7.90 -17.31 -9.92
CA TRP A 650 9.04 -16.44 -9.64
C TRP A 650 9.45 -15.59 -10.85
N GLU A 651 9.25 -16.09 -12.07
CA GLU A 651 9.45 -15.31 -13.29
C GLU A 651 8.50 -14.10 -13.35
N ILE A 652 7.24 -14.27 -12.96
CA ILE A 652 6.26 -13.16 -12.87
C ILE A 652 6.75 -12.11 -11.87
N VAL A 653 7.13 -12.53 -10.65
CA VAL A 653 7.67 -11.63 -9.62
C VAL A 653 8.87 -10.84 -10.17
N SER A 654 9.77 -11.52 -10.87
CA SER A 654 10.96 -10.90 -11.47
C SER A 654 10.60 -9.87 -12.55
N ARG A 655 9.64 -10.18 -13.43
CA ARG A 655 9.16 -9.25 -14.47
C ARG A 655 8.51 -8.00 -13.88
N VAL A 656 7.74 -8.14 -12.81
CA VAL A 656 7.17 -6.99 -12.06
C VAL A 656 8.30 -6.13 -11.48
N GLY A 657 9.31 -6.76 -10.86
CA GLY A 657 10.47 -6.04 -10.35
C GLY A 657 11.23 -5.26 -11.42
N ILE A 658 11.44 -5.86 -12.60
CA ILE A 658 12.06 -5.19 -13.75
C ILE A 658 11.22 -4.01 -14.22
N SER A 659 9.89 -4.15 -14.29
CA SER A 659 8.99 -3.05 -14.68
C SER A 659 9.08 -1.87 -13.72
N ILE A 660 9.09 -2.11 -12.40
CA ILE A 660 9.17 -1.03 -11.39
C ILE A 660 10.52 -0.33 -11.44
N ALA A 661 11.61 -1.09 -11.64
CA ALA A 661 12.94 -0.51 -11.83
C ALA A 661 13.03 0.30 -13.14
N GLY A 662 12.41 -0.19 -14.23
CA GLY A 662 12.39 0.46 -15.55
C GLY A 662 11.60 1.75 -15.62
N GLN A 663 10.60 1.95 -14.75
CA GLN A 663 9.85 3.22 -14.64
C GLN A 663 10.71 4.44 -14.27
N SER A 664 11.95 4.23 -13.80
CA SER A 664 12.96 5.28 -13.59
C SER A 664 13.51 5.87 -14.90
N SER A 665 13.41 5.13 -16.01
CA SER A 665 14.13 5.43 -17.27
C SER A 665 13.29 6.08 -18.38
N ASP A 666 11.97 6.21 -18.19
CA ASP A 666 11.10 6.93 -19.15
C ASP A 666 10.86 8.37 -18.68
N PRO A 667 11.48 9.38 -19.31
CA PRO A 667 11.10 10.78 -19.17
C PRO A 667 10.00 11.08 -20.20
N HIS A 668 8.76 10.72 -19.87
CA HIS A 668 7.59 11.25 -20.58
C HIS A 668 6.70 11.99 -19.60
#